data_AF-A0A7Y2AN79-F1
#
_entry.id   AF-A0A7Y2AN79-F1
#
_cell.length_a   1.000
_cell.length_b   1.000
_cell.length_c   1.000
_cell.angle_alpha   90.00
_cell.angle_beta   90.00
_cell.angle_gamma   90.00
#
_symmetry.space_group_name_H-M   'P 1'
#
loop_
_entity.id
_entity.type
_entity.pdbx_description
1 polymer ?
#
loop_
_entity_poly.entity_id
_entity_poly.type
_entity_poly.pdbx_seq_one_letter_code
_entity_poly.pdbx_strand_id
1 'polypeptide(L)'
;MSVDTYAVCPCGSGKKIKFCKCKDSVGELDRVLKMVEGGQVVPALDRLATILQEHPDAAWALAIRGRLLLDLREYDSLAENAERFTRLQPSNPLALTQRAAANIFKGDIDTATSTMLEALTESGRDVDAFVLDVGSVLAYTLAQSGRFLTARVYATLAMMASGYEGGQTSVTVLRQLNSAPTINQLMKAIPPVIERPSDAEWAERYDEANALLRSNKVAQAETKLESLQRSAPGQPAILSGLLTCAIWRGDIEAQGDLLKKLSACETLEFEQRVRFRAMAALVDPETPELSVGVLKLSAEIESAEQVEMAMMADSRFVALPADMLGQMRVNEDDVPPRAGFQILDRDKPESLETLPEVDDVPEAKAIAFVYGKQTDRSARVEVLDVRTQDVDNVRELLANSTDKVEFTQEPGDPLPLLVAAQPPVAMIRYQAKPAEAEELQQELTARRMPKSIASAELPLLGGKSLIDTAADDSLLLERTAVVRVVEQYDAIASKSETVISEVYDLAKIEKPGSIQPSDDEIESLANEDLNRVDPANLSVESKIYLLQRSQQVSATPAIRVMAKTLINAELTEEQKPAKMVAYMTLINASEGSKAALATLEEAKAFAESNELSTANLLLSEVSLRLQSGDGEGFQAALQTLSTRHGNEPEIMAQLQQMLMAYGLIRPDGSPRQAPAQQAAGAPAIAGAPASGGSELWTPDSGSPSAPAKPAGEGGGKLWVPGMD
;
A
#
# COMPACT_ATOMS: atom_id res chain seq x y z
N MET A 1 4.72 -33.86 -31.13
CA MET A 1 3.68 -34.87 -31.43
C MET A 1 2.58 -34.19 -32.24
N SER A 2 1.69 -34.93 -32.91
CA SER A 2 0.52 -34.32 -33.58
C SER A 2 -0.52 -33.88 -32.55
N VAL A 3 -1.20 -32.75 -32.77
CA VAL A 3 -2.32 -32.30 -31.92
C VAL A 3 -3.32 -33.42 -31.62
N ASP A 4 -3.62 -33.64 -30.34
CA ASP A 4 -4.65 -34.60 -29.92
C ASP A 4 -6.05 -34.06 -30.26
N THR A 5 -6.74 -34.70 -31.19
CA THR A 5 -8.10 -34.32 -31.59
C THR A 5 -9.15 -34.45 -30.48
N TYR A 6 -8.83 -35.16 -29.39
CA TYR A 6 -9.67 -35.25 -28.19
C TYR A 6 -9.38 -34.17 -27.15
N ALA A 7 -8.34 -33.36 -27.33
CA ALA A 7 -8.10 -32.17 -26.53
C ALA A 7 -9.18 -31.11 -26.75
N VAL A 8 -9.35 -30.23 -25.76
CA VAL A 8 -10.22 -29.05 -25.88
C VAL A 8 -9.69 -28.14 -26.99
N CYS A 9 -10.60 -27.62 -27.81
CA CYS A 9 -10.20 -26.81 -28.96
C CYS A 9 -9.69 -25.43 -28.51
N PRO A 10 -8.52 -24.98 -28.99
CA PRO A 10 -7.93 -23.70 -28.59
C PRO A 10 -8.70 -22.47 -29.10
N CYS A 11 -9.79 -22.67 -29.85
CA CYS A 11 -10.68 -21.57 -30.21
C CYS A 11 -11.57 -21.08 -29.06
N GLY A 12 -11.53 -21.71 -27.88
CA GLY A 12 -12.33 -21.29 -26.72
C GLY A 12 -13.80 -21.72 -26.75
N SER A 13 -14.20 -22.58 -27.69
CA SER A 13 -15.60 -23.06 -27.79
C SER A 13 -16.05 -24.03 -26.71
N GLY A 14 -15.15 -24.46 -25.82
CA GLY A 14 -15.38 -25.53 -24.83
C GLY A 14 -15.53 -26.94 -25.41
N LYS A 15 -15.54 -27.10 -26.74
CA LYS A 15 -15.67 -28.41 -27.41
C LYS A 15 -14.30 -29.03 -27.66
N LYS A 16 -14.21 -30.36 -27.63
CA LYS A 16 -13.04 -31.09 -28.15
C LYS A 16 -12.86 -30.80 -29.63
N ILE A 17 -11.62 -30.79 -30.13
CA ILE A 17 -11.29 -30.45 -31.53
C ILE A 17 -12.13 -31.28 -32.51
N LYS A 18 -12.25 -32.61 -32.30
CA LYS A 18 -13.06 -33.52 -33.12
C LYS A 18 -14.53 -33.09 -33.29
N PHE A 19 -15.09 -32.40 -32.30
CA PHE A 19 -16.48 -31.92 -32.28
C PHE A 19 -16.61 -30.41 -32.55
N CYS A 20 -15.49 -29.74 -32.84
CA CYS A 20 -15.44 -28.32 -33.16
C CYS A 20 -15.39 -28.12 -34.69
N LYS A 21 -15.80 -26.93 -35.16
CA LYS A 21 -15.63 -26.51 -36.56
C LYS A 21 -14.15 -26.48 -36.97
N CYS A 22 -13.24 -26.31 -36.01
CA CYS A 22 -11.79 -26.25 -36.26
C CYS A 22 -11.14 -27.60 -36.59
N LYS A 23 -11.89 -28.73 -36.57
CA LYS A 23 -11.34 -30.06 -36.89
C LYS A 23 -10.71 -30.14 -38.28
N ASP A 24 -11.21 -29.34 -39.22
CA ASP A 24 -10.74 -29.34 -40.61
C ASP A 24 -9.41 -28.59 -40.76
N SER A 25 -8.98 -27.85 -39.72
CA SER A 25 -7.73 -27.08 -39.67
C SER A 25 -6.64 -27.73 -38.83
N VAL A 26 -6.77 -28.99 -38.40
CA VAL A 26 -5.82 -29.65 -37.46
C VAL A 26 -4.38 -29.59 -37.96
N GLY A 27 -4.14 -29.75 -39.27
CA GLY A 27 -2.80 -29.68 -39.84
C GLY A 27 -2.16 -28.28 -39.74
N GLU A 28 -2.94 -27.22 -39.95
CA GLU A 28 -2.46 -25.83 -39.79
C GLU A 28 -2.28 -25.47 -38.32
N LEU A 29 -3.22 -25.91 -37.47
CA LEU A 29 -3.15 -25.73 -36.03
C LEU A 29 -1.87 -26.38 -35.45
N ASP A 30 -1.56 -27.61 -35.84
CA ASP A 30 -0.34 -28.32 -35.41
C ASP A 30 0.94 -27.59 -35.82
N ARG A 31 0.98 -27.01 -37.02
CA ARG A 31 2.14 -26.21 -37.47
C ARG A 31 2.29 -24.93 -36.65
N VAL A 32 1.20 -24.19 -36.43
CA VAL A 32 1.24 -22.94 -35.66
C VAL A 32 1.65 -23.22 -34.21
N LEU A 33 1.07 -24.24 -33.57
CA LEU A 33 1.43 -24.58 -32.19
C LEU A 33 2.90 -24.97 -32.05
N LYS A 34 3.46 -25.74 -33.01
CA LYS A 34 4.91 -26.03 -33.03
C LYS A 34 5.78 -24.80 -33.20
N MET A 35 5.35 -23.81 -34.00
CA MET A 35 6.06 -22.55 -34.12
C MET A 35 6.06 -21.80 -32.79
N VAL A 36 4.91 -21.70 -32.12
CA VAL A 36 4.76 -21.05 -30.82
C VAL A 36 5.59 -21.75 -29.74
N GLU A 37 5.49 -23.08 -29.62
CA GLU A 37 6.29 -23.90 -28.69
C GLU A 37 7.79 -23.78 -28.98
N GLY A 38 8.17 -23.64 -30.25
CA GLY A 38 9.55 -23.42 -30.69
C GLY A 38 10.07 -21.99 -30.53
N GLY A 39 9.30 -21.08 -29.93
CA GLY A 39 9.67 -19.66 -29.74
C GLY A 39 9.65 -18.82 -31.02
N GLN A 40 9.11 -19.34 -32.12
CA GLN A 40 9.04 -18.67 -33.42
C GLN A 40 7.79 -17.79 -33.51
N VAL A 41 7.71 -16.77 -32.63
CA VAL A 41 6.51 -15.92 -32.48
C VAL A 41 6.18 -15.12 -33.73
N VAL A 42 7.16 -14.44 -34.34
CA VAL A 42 6.93 -13.64 -35.56
C VAL A 42 6.50 -14.53 -36.75
N PRO A 43 7.19 -15.64 -37.08
CA PRO A 43 6.70 -16.57 -38.10
C PRO A 43 5.30 -17.14 -37.82
N ALA A 44 4.97 -17.41 -36.55
CA ALA A 44 3.63 -17.86 -36.17
C ALA A 44 2.58 -16.78 -36.47
N LEU A 45 2.85 -15.52 -36.16
CA LEU A 45 1.95 -14.39 -36.46
C LEU A 45 1.74 -14.19 -37.97
N ASP A 46 2.80 -14.29 -38.78
CA ASP A 46 2.71 -14.21 -40.24
C ASP A 46 1.87 -15.36 -40.82
N ARG A 47 2.06 -16.58 -40.28
CA ARG A 47 1.26 -17.74 -40.68
C ARG A 47 -0.21 -17.56 -40.29
N LEU A 48 -0.49 -17.09 -39.08
CA LEU A 48 -1.83 -16.78 -38.60
C LEU A 48 -2.48 -15.68 -39.45
N ALA A 49 -1.74 -14.64 -39.85
CA ALA A 49 -2.23 -13.60 -40.75
C ALA A 49 -2.64 -14.17 -42.11
N THR A 50 -1.81 -15.04 -42.70
CA THR A 50 -2.11 -15.73 -43.97
C THR A 50 -3.37 -16.57 -43.85
N ILE A 51 -3.50 -17.37 -42.77
CA ILE A 51 -4.68 -18.18 -42.50
C ILE A 51 -5.94 -17.32 -42.38
N LEU A 52 -5.85 -16.15 -41.74
CA LEU A 52 -6.97 -15.23 -41.56
C LEU A 52 -7.34 -14.44 -42.84
N GLN A 53 -6.47 -14.44 -43.85
CA GLN A 53 -6.80 -13.95 -45.19
C GLN A 53 -7.55 -15.02 -46.00
N GLU A 54 -7.09 -16.28 -45.95
CA GLU A 54 -7.70 -17.41 -46.66
C GLU A 54 -9.02 -17.88 -46.02
N HIS A 55 -9.06 -17.86 -44.68
CA HIS A 55 -10.18 -18.32 -43.86
C HIS A 55 -10.54 -17.24 -42.81
N PRO A 56 -11.31 -16.22 -43.20
CA PRO A 56 -11.53 -15.06 -42.35
C PRO A 56 -12.28 -15.33 -41.03
N ASP A 57 -12.96 -16.47 -40.93
CA ASP A 57 -13.76 -16.91 -39.79
C ASP A 57 -13.06 -17.97 -38.91
N ALA A 58 -11.75 -18.20 -39.12
CA ALA A 58 -10.95 -19.14 -38.35
C ALA A 58 -10.75 -18.69 -36.88
N ALA A 59 -11.73 -19.00 -36.02
CA ALA A 59 -11.74 -18.61 -34.61
C ALA A 59 -10.50 -19.07 -33.81
N TRP A 60 -9.96 -20.26 -34.09
CA TRP A 60 -8.73 -20.73 -33.45
C TRP A 60 -7.52 -19.86 -33.79
N ALA A 61 -7.47 -19.31 -35.01
CA ALA A 61 -6.37 -18.45 -35.43
C ALA A 61 -6.47 -17.07 -34.76
N LEU A 62 -7.67 -16.51 -34.62
CA LEU A 62 -7.91 -15.28 -33.85
C LEU A 62 -7.56 -15.46 -32.36
N ALA A 63 -7.91 -16.62 -31.79
CA ALA A 63 -7.59 -16.95 -30.39
C ALA A 63 -6.08 -16.98 -30.14
N ILE A 64 -5.31 -17.73 -30.94
CA ILE A 64 -3.86 -17.83 -30.78
C ILE A 64 -3.18 -16.49 -31.11
N ARG A 65 -3.61 -15.81 -32.20
CA ARG A 65 -3.05 -14.52 -32.60
C ARG A 65 -3.19 -13.47 -31.51
N GLY A 66 -4.36 -13.33 -30.89
CA GLY A 66 -4.55 -12.34 -29.84
C GLY A 66 -3.71 -12.63 -28.59
N ARG A 67 -3.49 -13.90 -28.23
CA ARG A 67 -2.56 -14.24 -27.14
C ARG A 67 -1.13 -13.79 -27.45
N LEU A 68 -0.64 -14.10 -28.65
CA LEU A 68 0.71 -13.68 -29.06
C LEU A 68 0.85 -12.15 -29.14
N LEU A 69 -0.18 -11.44 -29.62
CA LEU A 69 -0.18 -9.98 -29.65
C LEU A 69 -0.12 -9.37 -28.24
N LEU A 70 -0.82 -9.98 -27.28
CA LEU A 70 -0.73 -9.56 -25.88
C LEU A 70 0.68 -9.80 -25.31
N ASP A 71 1.27 -10.97 -25.56
CA ASP A 71 2.62 -11.31 -25.10
C ASP A 71 3.68 -10.34 -25.67
N LEU A 72 3.49 -9.90 -26.93
CA LEU A 72 4.33 -8.90 -27.59
C LEU A 72 3.99 -7.45 -27.22
N ARG A 73 2.94 -7.20 -26.42
CA ARG A 73 2.44 -5.86 -26.05
C ARG A 73 2.00 -5.01 -27.25
N GLU A 74 1.54 -5.66 -28.31
CA GLU A 74 1.01 -5.03 -29.53
C GLU A 74 -0.48 -4.70 -29.36
N TYR A 75 -0.79 -3.73 -28.49
CA TYR A 75 -2.14 -3.48 -27.99
C TYR A 75 -3.14 -2.98 -29.05
N ASP A 76 -2.69 -2.17 -30.02
CA ASP A 76 -3.55 -1.70 -31.11
C ASP A 76 -4.00 -2.86 -32.00
N SER A 77 -3.03 -3.69 -32.40
CA SER A 77 -3.29 -4.91 -33.17
C SER A 77 -4.16 -5.91 -32.39
N LEU A 78 -3.96 -6.00 -31.07
CA LEU A 78 -4.80 -6.82 -30.19
C LEU A 78 -6.25 -6.33 -30.20
N ALA A 79 -6.47 -5.01 -30.10
CA ALA A 79 -7.81 -4.42 -30.12
C ALA A 79 -8.54 -4.75 -31.44
N GLU A 80 -7.88 -4.57 -32.59
CA GLU A 80 -8.44 -4.93 -33.90
C GLU A 80 -8.76 -6.44 -34.00
N ASN A 81 -7.85 -7.29 -33.50
CA ASN A 81 -8.07 -8.73 -33.48
C ASN A 81 -9.25 -9.12 -32.59
N ALA A 82 -9.35 -8.55 -31.40
CA ALA A 82 -10.42 -8.79 -30.43
C ALA A 82 -11.78 -8.33 -30.96
N GLU A 83 -11.86 -7.18 -31.61
CA GLU A 83 -13.09 -6.68 -32.25
C GLU A 83 -13.56 -7.65 -33.34
N ARG A 84 -12.64 -8.07 -34.22
CA ARG A 84 -12.96 -9.05 -35.26
C ARG A 84 -13.42 -10.38 -34.67
N PHE A 85 -12.75 -10.86 -33.62
CA PHE A 85 -13.09 -12.12 -32.98
C PHE A 85 -14.46 -12.06 -32.30
N THR A 86 -14.72 -11.00 -31.54
CA THR A 86 -16.00 -10.80 -30.85
C THR A 86 -17.15 -10.66 -31.85
N ARG A 87 -16.95 -9.97 -32.99
CA ARG A 87 -17.98 -9.89 -34.03
C ARG A 87 -18.35 -11.25 -34.64
N LEU A 88 -17.38 -12.15 -34.78
CA LEU A 88 -17.58 -13.50 -35.34
C LEU A 88 -18.14 -14.48 -34.31
N GLN A 89 -17.73 -14.35 -33.05
CA GLN A 89 -18.11 -15.22 -31.94
C GLN A 89 -18.39 -14.38 -30.68
N PRO A 90 -19.56 -13.72 -30.58
CA PRO A 90 -19.84 -12.75 -29.51
C PRO A 90 -19.82 -13.32 -28.09
N SER A 91 -20.21 -14.59 -27.93
CA SER A 91 -20.26 -15.29 -26.64
C SER A 91 -19.04 -16.19 -26.42
N ASN A 92 -17.96 -16.00 -27.17
CA ASN A 92 -16.76 -16.81 -26.97
C ASN A 92 -15.92 -16.23 -25.82
N PRO A 93 -15.61 -17.01 -24.77
CA PRO A 93 -14.89 -16.51 -23.61
C PRO A 93 -13.52 -15.95 -23.98
N LEU A 94 -12.77 -16.56 -24.92
CA LEU A 94 -11.46 -16.04 -25.33
C LEU A 94 -11.57 -14.75 -26.15
N ALA A 95 -12.62 -14.59 -26.95
CA ALA A 95 -12.85 -13.34 -27.68
C ALA A 95 -13.13 -12.18 -26.71
N LEU A 96 -14.00 -12.43 -25.73
CA LEU A 96 -14.32 -11.49 -24.66
C LEU A 96 -13.07 -11.18 -23.83
N THR A 97 -12.26 -12.18 -23.45
CA THR A 97 -11.02 -11.95 -22.70
C THR A 97 -10.01 -11.11 -23.48
N GLN A 98 -9.84 -11.31 -24.79
CA GLN A 98 -8.97 -10.43 -25.61
C GLN A 98 -9.51 -8.99 -25.67
N ARG A 99 -10.83 -8.82 -25.74
CA ARG A 99 -11.48 -7.50 -25.69
C ARG A 99 -11.27 -6.84 -24.32
N ALA A 100 -11.39 -7.60 -23.24
CA ALA A 100 -11.10 -7.11 -21.89
C ALA A 100 -9.63 -6.66 -21.78
N ALA A 101 -8.68 -7.51 -22.21
CA ALA A 101 -7.26 -7.17 -22.23
C ALA A 101 -6.98 -5.88 -23.01
N ALA A 102 -7.54 -5.72 -24.22
CA ALA A 102 -7.39 -4.50 -25.00
C ALA A 102 -7.91 -3.25 -24.27
N ASN A 103 -9.02 -3.35 -23.54
CA ASN A 103 -9.57 -2.23 -22.76
C ASN A 103 -8.74 -1.91 -21.51
N ILE A 104 -8.16 -2.93 -20.84
CA ILE A 104 -7.22 -2.71 -19.71
C ILE A 104 -6.07 -1.80 -20.16
N PHE A 105 -5.42 -2.10 -21.29
CA PHE A 105 -4.28 -1.31 -21.77
C PHE A 105 -4.67 0.03 -22.40
N LYS A 106 -5.95 0.24 -22.73
CA LYS A 106 -6.49 1.56 -23.09
C LYS A 106 -6.86 2.41 -21.87
N GLY A 107 -6.81 1.84 -20.66
CA GLY A 107 -7.24 2.51 -19.43
C GLY A 107 -8.75 2.51 -19.19
N ASP A 108 -9.54 1.81 -20.02
CA ASP A 108 -10.99 1.67 -19.83
C ASP A 108 -11.28 0.45 -18.92
N ILE A 109 -11.09 0.68 -17.62
CA ILE A 109 -11.21 -0.35 -16.58
C ILE A 109 -12.66 -0.84 -16.46
N ASP A 110 -13.64 0.03 -16.64
CA ASP A 110 -15.07 -0.30 -16.51
C ASP A 110 -15.53 -1.24 -17.64
N THR A 111 -15.18 -0.91 -18.89
CA THR A 111 -15.47 -1.79 -20.03
C THR A 111 -14.67 -3.10 -19.94
N ALA A 112 -13.43 -3.05 -19.46
CA ALA A 112 -12.64 -4.24 -19.22
C ALA A 112 -13.28 -5.17 -18.18
N THR A 113 -13.72 -4.62 -17.03
CA THR A 113 -14.33 -5.39 -15.93
C THR A 113 -15.63 -6.05 -16.36
N SER A 114 -16.54 -5.28 -16.97
CA SER A 114 -17.80 -5.79 -17.51
C SER A 114 -17.58 -6.89 -18.56
N THR A 115 -16.68 -6.66 -19.52
CA THR A 115 -16.32 -7.66 -20.54
C THR A 115 -15.70 -8.91 -19.92
N MET A 116 -14.87 -8.76 -18.89
CA MET A 116 -14.24 -9.88 -18.20
C MET A 116 -15.29 -10.73 -17.47
N LEU A 117 -16.30 -10.09 -16.88
CA LEU A 117 -17.42 -10.78 -16.24
C LEU A 117 -18.28 -11.55 -17.25
N GLU A 118 -18.51 -11.00 -18.45
CA GLU A 118 -19.13 -11.73 -19.56
C GLU A 118 -18.29 -12.95 -19.94
N ALA A 119 -16.97 -12.80 -20.06
CA ALA A 119 -16.07 -13.92 -20.37
C ALA A 119 -16.14 -15.04 -19.32
N LEU A 120 -16.22 -14.69 -18.03
CA LEU A 120 -16.40 -15.65 -16.93
C LEU A 120 -17.76 -16.33 -16.97
N THR A 121 -18.83 -15.59 -17.33
CA THR A 121 -20.19 -16.15 -17.45
C THR A 121 -20.30 -17.16 -18.58
N GLU A 122 -19.62 -16.89 -19.70
CA GLU A 122 -19.54 -17.78 -20.87
C GLU A 122 -18.50 -18.89 -20.71
N SER A 123 -17.59 -18.75 -19.73
CA SER A 123 -16.71 -19.84 -19.32
C SER A 123 -17.57 -20.93 -18.68
N GLY A 124 -17.42 -22.17 -19.16
CA GLY A 124 -18.12 -23.31 -18.60
C GLY A 124 -17.61 -23.67 -17.20
N ARG A 125 -17.65 -24.96 -16.86
CA ARG A 125 -17.11 -25.42 -15.56
C ARG A 125 -15.59 -25.22 -15.45
N ASP A 126 -14.89 -25.30 -16.57
CA ASP A 126 -13.43 -25.14 -16.65
C ASP A 126 -13.12 -23.77 -17.26
N VAL A 127 -12.51 -22.90 -16.46
CA VAL A 127 -12.07 -21.57 -16.88
C VAL A 127 -10.70 -21.70 -17.55
N ASP A 128 -10.55 -21.14 -18.76
CA ASP A 128 -9.29 -21.20 -19.50
C ASP A 128 -8.19 -20.40 -18.79
N ALA A 129 -6.94 -20.90 -18.83
CA ALA A 129 -5.81 -20.24 -18.19
C ALA A 129 -5.63 -18.79 -18.67
N PHE A 130 -5.92 -18.49 -19.94
CA PHE A 130 -5.84 -17.13 -20.48
C PHE A 130 -6.85 -16.17 -19.82
N VAL A 131 -8.05 -16.67 -19.48
CA VAL A 131 -9.07 -15.91 -18.74
C VAL A 131 -8.52 -15.57 -17.35
N LEU A 132 -7.88 -16.52 -16.67
CA LEU A 132 -7.27 -16.30 -15.35
C LEU A 132 -6.05 -15.37 -15.40
N ASP A 133 -5.23 -15.46 -16.45
CA ASP A 133 -4.07 -14.58 -16.67
C ASP A 133 -4.54 -13.12 -16.82
N VAL A 134 -5.50 -12.86 -17.71
CA VAL A 134 -6.05 -11.51 -17.92
C VAL A 134 -6.84 -11.03 -16.70
N GLY A 135 -7.57 -11.92 -16.02
CA GLY A 135 -8.21 -11.61 -14.74
C GLY A 135 -7.22 -11.18 -13.66
N SER A 136 -6.03 -11.77 -13.63
CA SER A 136 -4.95 -11.37 -12.70
C SER A 136 -4.36 -9.99 -13.04
N VAL A 137 -4.25 -9.66 -14.34
CA VAL A 137 -3.86 -8.30 -14.78
C VAL A 137 -4.94 -7.29 -14.42
N LEU A 138 -6.21 -7.63 -14.64
CA LEU A 138 -7.34 -6.78 -14.25
C LEU A 138 -7.34 -6.51 -12.75
N ALA A 139 -7.12 -7.55 -11.93
CA ALA A 139 -7.02 -7.41 -10.47
C ALA A 139 -5.92 -6.42 -10.07
N TYR A 140 -4.76 -6.48 -10.73
CA TYR A 140 -3.68 -5.52 -10.50
C TYR A 140 -4.10 -4.08 -10.85
N THR A 141 -4.70 -3.86 -12.02
CA THR A 141 -5.16 -2.53 -12.45
C THR A 141 -6.26 -1.96 -11.55
N LEU A 142 -7.19 -2.81 -11.10
CA LEU A 142 -8.21 -2.44 -10.12
C LEU A 142 -7.60 -2.06 -8.76
N ALA A 143 -6.55 -2.77 -8.31
CA ALA A 143 -5.86 -2.44 -7.08
C ALA A 143 -5.13 -1.09 -7.16
N GLN A 144 -4.50 -0.77 -8.30
CA GLN A 144 -3.83 0.52 -8.54
C GLN A 144 -4.81 1.70 -8.57
N SER A 145 -6.07 1.47 -8.98
CA SER A 145 -7.13 2.47 -8.99
C SER A 145 -7.93 2.55 -7.67
N GLY A 146 -7.52 1.83 -6.63
CA GLY A 146 -8.18 1.86 -5.31
C GLY A 146 -9.48 1.03 -5.23
N ARG A 147 -9.87 0.30 -6.28
CA ARG A 147 -11.08 -0.54 -6.31
C ARG A 147 -10.84 -1.89 -5.64
N PHE A 148 -10.54 -1.86 -4.34
CA PHE A 148 -9.95 -2.98 -3.61
C PHE A 148 -10.84 -4.22 -3.54
N LEU A 149 -12.16 -4.09 -3.28
CA LEU A 149 -13.05 -5.25 -3.17
C LEU A 149 -13.11 -6.02 -4.50
N THR A 150 -13.30 -5.32 -5.61
CA THR A 150 -13.30 -5.89 -6.97
C THR A 150 -11.95 -6.54 -7.29
N ALA A 151 -10.83 -5.85 -7.02
CA ALA A 151 -9.49 -6.37 -7.26
C ALA A 151 -9.26 -7.72 -6.58
N ARG A 152 -9.69 -7.83 -5.31
CA ARG A 152 -9.56 -9.06 -4.53
C ARG A 152 -10.34 -10.21 -5.13
N VAL A 153 -11.59 -9.97 -5.54
CA VAL A 153 -12.43 -11.03 -6.13
C VAL A 153 -11.79 -11.61 -7.40
N TYR A 154 -11.27 -10.75 -8.29
CA TYR A 154 -10.55 -11.23 -9.48
C TYR A 154 -9.22 -11.90 -9.15
N ALA A 155 -8.48 -11.43 -8.14
CA ALA A 155 -7.23 -12.09 -7.72
C ALA A 155 -7.49 -13.47 -7.09
N THR A 156 -8.58 -13.64 -6.33
CA THR A 156 -8.93 -14.91 -5.70
C THR A 156 -9.34 -15.97 -6.72
N LEU A 157 -9.93 -15.59 -7.87
CA LEU A 157 -10.26 -16.55 -8.93
C LEU A 157 -9.07 -17.40 -9.37
N ALA A 158 -7.93 -16.76 -9.62
CA ALA A 158 -6.70 -17.44 -10.02
C ALA A 158 -6.20 -18.42 -8.95
N MET A 159 -6.36 -18.09 -7.67
CA MET A 159 -5.93 -18.95 -6.56
C MET A 159 -6.82 -20.18 -6.35
N MET A 160 -8.10 -20.09 -6.69
CA MET A 160 -9.06 -21.18 -6.52
C MET A 160 -9.09 -22.13 -7.73
N ALA A 161 -8.47 -21.76 -8.85
CA ALA A 161 -8.44 -22.55 -10.07
C ALA A 161 -7.53 -23.78 -9.92
N SER A 162 -8.12 -24.97 -9.95
CA SER A 162 -7.39 -26.24 -9.83
C SER A 162 -6.46 -26.46 -11.03
N GLY A 163 -5.18 -26.71 -10.76
CA GLY A 163 -4.17 -27.01 -11.79
C GLY A 163 -3.65 -25.80 -12.57
N TYR A 164 -3.97 -24.59 -12.15
CA TYR A 164 -3.45 -23.35 -12.73
C TYR A 164 -2.20 -22.89 -11.99
N GLU A 165 -1.07 -22.78 -12.70
CA GLU A 165 0.23 -22.38 -12.14
C GLU A 165 0.58 -20.90 -12.37
N GLY A 166 -0.24 -20.17 -13.17
CA GLY A 166 0.03 -18.77 -13.58
C GLY A 166 -0.37 -17.69 -12.56
N GLY A 167 -0.90 -18.06 -11.39
CA GLY A 167 -1.51 -17.14 -10.42
C GLY A 167 -0.57 -16.20 -9.66
N GLN A 168 0.71 -16.10 -10.02
CA GLN A 168 1.72 -15.35 -9.29
C GLN A 168 1.41 -13.85 -9.20
N THR A 169 0.85 -13.27 -10.26
CA THR A 169 0.40 -11.86 -10.28
C THR A 169 -0.71 -11.64 -9.25
N SER A 170 -1.71 -12.52 -9.23
CA SER A 170 -2.81 -12.46 -8.25
C SER A 170 -2.33 -12.65 -6.81
N VAL A 171 -1.38 -13.57 -6.56
CA VAL A 171 -0.75 -13.75 -5.25
C VAL A 171 -0.01 -12.48 -4.82
N THR A 172 0.70 -11.83 -5.75
CA THR A 172 1.39 -10.57 -5.50
C THR A 172 0.41 -9.45 -5.15
N VAL A 173 -0.69 -9.32 -5.89
CA VAL A 173 -1.75 -8.34 -5.61
C VAL A 173 -2.34 -8.56 -4.22
N LEU A 174 -2.77 -9.77 -3.88
CA LEU A 174 -3.37 -10.05 -2.57
C LEU A 174 -2.36 -9.83 -1.43
N ARG A 175 -1.09 -10.19 -1.63
CA ARG A 175 -0.04 -9.91 -0.66
C ARG A 175 0.13 -8.41 -0.45
N GLN A 176 0.24 -7.63 -1.52
CA GLN A 176 0.36 -6.16 -1.45
C GLN A 176 -0.85 -5.53 -0.73
N LEU A 177 -2.06 -5.95 -1.09
CA LEU A 177 -3.29 -5.46 -0.46
C LEU A 177 -3.34 -5.80 1.04
N ASN A 178 -2.96 -7.01 1.42
CA ASN A 178 -3.00 -7.44 2.81
C ASN A 178 -1.90 -6.76 3.65
N SER A 179 -0.68 -6.64 3.12
CA SER A 179 0.47 -6.10 3.86
C SER A 179 0.54 -4.58 3.89
N ALA A 180 -0.26 -3.86 3.10
CA ALA A 180 -0.25 -2.40 3.09
C ALA A 180 -0.85 -1.84 4.40
N PRO A 181 -0.11 -1.06 5.19
CA PRO A 181 -0.63 -0.45 6.42
C PRO A 181 -1.58 0.72 6.14
N THR A 182 -1.55 1.25 4.92
CA THR A 182 -2.41 2.33 4.43
C THR A 182 -3.73 1.84 3.83
N ILE A 183 -3.91 0.53 3.67
CA ILE A 183 -5.21 -0.06 3.29
C ILE A 183 -5.93 -0.50 4.56
N ASN A 184 -7.17 -0.07 4.70
CA ASN A 184 -7.99 -0.35 5.87
C ASN A 184 -8.31 -1.86 6.00
N GLN A 185 -8.33 -2.42 7.22
CA GLN A 185 -8.65 -3.85 7.42
C GLN A 185 -9.99 -4.27 6.81
N LEU A 186 -10.98 -3.37 6.80
CA LEU A 186 -12.30 -3.59 6.19
C LEU A 186 -12.25 -3.83 4.68
N MET A 187 -11.22 -3.31 4.00
CA MET A 187 -11.00 -3.51 2.55
C MET A 187 -10.13 -4.73 2.24
N LYS A 188 -9.60 -5.41 3.27
CA LYS A 188 -8.76 -6.62 3.13
C LYS A 188 -9.59 -7.92 3.15
N ALA A 189 -10.92 -7.83 3.15
CA ALA A 189 -11.81 -8.98 3.05
C ALA A 189 -13.06 -8.61 2.25
N ILE A 190 -13.67 -9.61 1.59
CA ILE A 190 -14.97 -9.43 0.95
C ILE A 190 -16.05 -9.63 2.02
N PRO A 191 -17.04 -8.72 2.15
CA PRO A 191 -18.15 -8.92 3.06
C PRO A 191 -18.85 -10.25 2.79
N PRO A 192 -19.08 -11.10 3.81
CA PRO A 192 -19.83 -12.32 3.63
C PRO A 192 -21.28 -12.00 3.24
N VAL A 193 -21.87 -12.87 2.42
CA VAL A 193 -23.30 -12.80 2.11
C VAL A 193 -24.10 -13.09 3.38
N ILE A 194 -25.10 -12.26 3.66
CA ILE A 194 -25.98 -12.43 4.82
C ILE A 194 -26.98 -13.55 4.51
N GLU A 195 -27.13 -14.48 5.45
CA GLU A 195 -28.11 -15.56 5.32
C GLU A 195 -29.54 -15.00 5.36
N ARG A 196 -30.42 -15.57 4.55
CA ARG A 196 -31.84 -15.23 4.59
C ARG A 196 -32.50 -15.79 5.86
N PRO A 197 -33.58 -15.17 6.36
CA PRO A 197 -34.43 -15.80 7.37
C PRO A 197 -34.93 -17.18 6.92
N SER A 198 -35.07 -18.10 7.87
CA SER A 198 -35.49 -19.48 7.59
C SER A 198 -36.93 -19.59 7.08
N ASP A 199 -37.78 -18.64 7.47
CA ASP A 199 -39.21 -18.52 7.16
C ASP A 199 -39.51 -17.54 6.01
N ALA A 200 -38.49 -17.05 5.30
CA ALA A 200 -38.66 -16.11 4.21
C ALA A 200 -39.50 -16.69 3.07
N GLU A 201 -40.64 -16.07 2.76
CA GLU A 201 -41.53 -16.48 1.63
C GLU A 201 -40.83 -16.42 0.26
N TRP A 202 -39.73 -15.68 0.16
CA TRP A 202 -38.91 -15.51 -1.04
C TRP A 202 -37.67 -16.44 -1.07
N ALA A 203 -37.58 -17.41 -0.15
CA ALA A 203 -36.45 -18.32 0.02
C ALA A 203 -35.97 -19.00 -1.28
N GLU A 204 -36.88 -19.68 -2.00
CA GLU A 204 -36.53 -20.44 -3.21
C GLU A 204 -35.89 -19.55 -4.29
N ARG A 205 -36.46 -18.35 -4.50
CA ARG A 205 -35.94 -17.39 -5.49
C ARG A 205 -34.57 -16.85 -5.08
N TYR A 206 -34.34 -16.64 -3.78
CA TYR A 206 -33.03 -16.22 -3.27
C TYR A 206 -31.98 -17.33 -3.39
N ASP A 207 -32.35 -18.56 -3.05
CA ASP A 207 -31.45 -19.70 -3.13
C ASP A 207 -31.02 -19.98 -4.58
N GLU A 208 -31.92 -19.77 -5.54
CA GLU A 208 -31.61 -19.80 -6.98
C GLU A 208 -30.62 -18.70 -7.38
N ALA A 209 -30.83 -17.46 -6.92
CA ALA A 209 -29.90 -16.36 -7.19
C ALA A 209 -28.51 -16.60 -6.57
N ASN A 210 -28.46 -17.13 -5.35
CA ASN A 210 -27.22 -17.47 -4.66
C ASN A 210 -26.49 -18.64 -5.35
N ALA A 211 -27.23 -19.62 -5.91
CA ALA A 211 -26.64 -20.67 -6.73
C ALA A 211 -25.99 -20.12 -8.01
N LEU A 212 -26.59 -19.10 -8.64
CA LEU A 212 -26.00 -18.41 -9.78
C LEU A 212 -24.70 -17.68 -9.41
N LEU A 213 -24.67 -16.97 -8.28
CA LEU A 213 -23.44 -16.34 -7.76
C LEU A 213 -22.31 -17.34 -7.54
N ARG A 214 -22.59 -18.49 -6.92
CA ARG A 214 -21.61 -19.57 -6.73
C ARG A 214 -21.06 -20.16 -8.04
N SER A 215 -21.77 -19.94 -9.14
CA SER A 215 -21.36 -20.36 -10.49
C SER A 215 -20.83 -19.20 -11.35
N ASN A 216 -20.49 -18.06 -10.75
CA ASN A 216 -20.01 -16.84 -11.42
C ASN A 216 -20.97 -16.25 -12.46
N LYS A 217 -22.27 -16.61 -12.42
CA LYS A 217 -23.31 -16.06 -13.30
C LYS A 217 -23.91 -14.78 -12.73
N VAL A 218 -23.05 -13.79 -12.52
CA VAL A 218 -23.34 -12.60 -11.71
C VAL A 218 -24.51 -11.79 -12.27
N ALA A 219 -24.53 -11.48 -13.58
CA ALA A 219 -25.63 -10.71 -14.18
C ALA A 219 -27.01 -11.40 -14.05
N GLN A 220 -27.04 -12.73 -14.09
CA GLN A 220 -28.27 -13.51 -13.93
C GLN A 220 -28.73 -13.51 -12.47
N ALA A 221 -27.79 -13.60 -11.53
CA ALA A 221 -28.08 -13.50 -10.10
C ALA A 221 -28.62 -12.10 -9.74
N GLU A 222 -27.97 -11.05 -10.25
CA GLU A 222 -28.35 -9.66 -10.03
C GLU A 222 -29.79 -9.40 -10.50
N THR A 223 -30.14 -9.82 -11.72
CA THR A 223 -31.51 -9.67 -12.24
C THR A 223 -32.56 -10.29 -11.29
N LYS A 224 -32.26 -11.45 -10.70
CA LYS A 224 -33.14 -12.11 -9.73
C LYS A 224 -33.19 -11.35 -8.40
N LEU A 225 -32.05 -10.90 -7.90
CA LEU A 225 -31.94 -10.16 -6.65
C LEU A 225 -32.60 -8.77 -6.74
N GLU A 226 -32.53 -8.08 -7.88
CA GLU A 226 -33.25 -6.83 -8.12
C GLU A 226 -34.76 -7.05 -8.17
N SER A 227 -35.21 -8.15 -8.76
CA SER A 227 -36.61 -8.56 -8.74
C SER A 227 -37.08 -8.83 -7.30
N LEU A 228 -36.25 -9.51 -6.51
CA LEU A 228 -36.49 -9.74 -5.09
C LEU A 228 -36.54 -8.44 -4.30
N GLN A 229 -35.59 -7.52 -4.51
CA GLN A 229 -35.54 -6.21 -3.85
C GLN A 229 -36.81 -5.39 -4.12
N ARG A 230 -37.43 -5.52 -5.30
CA ARG A 230 -38.72 -4.88 -5.59
C ARG A 230 -39.89 -5.50 -4.82
N SER A 231 -39.89 -6.83 -4.64
CA SER A 231 -40.98 -7.54 -3.95
C SER A 231 -40.82 -7.67 -2.43
N ALA A 232 -39.58 -7.59 -1.94
CA ALA A 232 -39.19 -7.68 -0.54
C ALA A 232 -38.06 -6.67 -0.28
N PRO A 233 -38.37 -5.36 -0.25
CA PRO A 233 -37.37 -4.31 -0.15
C PRO A 233 -36.68 -4.29 1.21
N GLY A 234 -35.42 -3.88 1.22
CA GLY A 234 -34.65 -3.60 2.43
C GLY A 234 -34.20 -4.83 3.22
N GLN A 235 -34.37 -6.04 2.66
CA GLN A 235 -33.93 -7.28 3.30
C GLN A 235 -32.40 -7.39 3.23
N PRO A 236 -31.69 -7.54 4.38
CA PRO A 236 -30.23 -7.58 4.40
C PRO A 236 -29.61 -8.66 3.50
N ALA A 237 -30.21 -9.86 3.46
CA ALA A 237 -29.75 -10.95 2.61
C ALA A 237 -29.75 -10.55 1.11
N ILE A 238 -30.86 -9.96 0.64
CA ILE A 238 -30.99 -9.51 -0.75
C ILE A 238 -30.00 -8.38 -1.06
N LEU A 239 -29.89 -7.39 -0.17
CA LEU A 239 -28.94 -6.29 -0.33
C LEU A 239 -27.47 -6.77 -0.34
N SER A 240 -27.10 -7.73 0.51
CA SER A 240 -25.75 -8.30 0.53
C SER A 240 -25.42 -9.13 -0.72
N GLY A 241 -26.41 -9.81 -1.30
CA GLY A 241 -26.27 -10.48 -2.58
C GLY A 241 -26.08 -9.48 -3.74
N LEU A 242 -26.84 -8.38 -3.75
CA LEU A 242 -26.65 -7.30 -4.71
C LEU A 242 -25.28 -6.64 -4.55
N LEU A 243 -24.81 -6.45 -3.31
CA LEU A 243 -23.47 -5.91 -3.04
C LEU A 243 -22.40 -6.82 -3.63
N THR A 244 -22.55 -8.14 -3.48
CA THR A 244 -21.66 -9.12 -4.11
C THR A 244 -21.65 -8.96 -5.64
N CYS A 245 -22.82 -8.74 -6.26
CA CYS A 245 -22.91 -8.48 -7.70
C CYS A 245 -22.16 -7.19 -8.09
N ALA A 246 -22.37 -6.10 -7.35
CA ALA A 246 -21.71 -4.81 -7.59
C ALA A 246 -20.18 -4.90 -7.44
N ILE A 247 -19.70 -5.66 -6.45
CA ILE A 247 -18.26 -5.96 -6.28
C ILE A 247 -17.71 -6.69 -7.49
N TRP A 248 -18.39 -7.72 -8.01
CA TRP A 248 -17.96 -8.42 -9.21
C TRP A 248 -17.96 -7.54 -10.46
N ARG A 249 -18.93 -6.61 -10.59
CA ARG A 249 -19.02 -5.69 -11.72
C ARG A 249 -18.01 -4.54 -11.67
N GLY A 250 -17.37 -4.31 -10.52
CA GLY A 250 -16.52 -3.13 -10.33
C GLY A 250 -17.29 -1.82 -10.23
N ASP A 251 -18.60 -1.89 -9.96
CA ASP A 251 -19.51 -0.76 -9.87
C ASP A 251 -19.41 -0.13 -8.47
N ILE A 252 -18.53 0.86 -8.33
CA ILE A 252 -18.21 1.51 -7.05
C ILE A 252 -19.38 2.31 -6.48
N GLU A 253 -20.17 2.94 -7.34
CA GLU A 253 -21.37 3.71 -6.95
C GLU A 253 -22.40 2.77 -6.33
N ALA A 254 -22.73 1.66 -7.02
CA ALA A 254 -23.65 0.67 -6.50
C ALA A 254 -23.13 0.01 -5.21
N GLN A 255 -21.81 -0.23 -5.09
CA GLN A 255 -21.21 -0.74 -3.85
C GLN A 255 -21.46 0.22 -2.68
N GLY A 256 -21.15 1.51 -2.85
CA GLY A 256 -21.37 2.53 -1.84
C GLY A 256 -22.83 2.64 -1.42
N ASP A 257 -23.75 2.67 -2.39
CA ASP A 257 -25.19 2.73 -2.16
C ASP A 257 -25.74 1.52 -1.41
N LEU A 258 -25.31 0.31 -1.77
CA LEU A 258 -25.77 -0.92 -1.13
C LEU A 258 -25.21 -1.05 0.29
N LEU A 259 -23.97 -0.63 0.52
CA LEU A 259 -23.38 -0.55 1.86
C LEU A 259 -24.13 0.46 2.75
N LYS A 260 -24.49 1.64 2.22
CA LYS A 260 -25.35 2.62 2.92
C LYS A 260 -26.74 2.06 3.25
N LYS A 261 -27.35 1.32 2.32
CA LYS A 261 -28.65 0.65 2.56
C LYS A 261 -28.53 -0.42 3.63
N LEU A 262 -27.46 -1.23 3.61
CA LEU A 262 -27.19 -2.23 4.64
C LEU A 262 -26.97 -1.60 6.02
N SER A 263 -26.24 -0.48 6.11
CA SER A 263 -26.06 0.22 7.39
C SER A 263 -27.36 0.81 7.96
N ALA A 264 -28.35 1.07 7.10
CA ALA A 264 -29.68 1.54 7.50
C ALA A 264 -30.64 0.40 7.94
N CYS A 265 -30.27 -0.87 7.77
CA CYS A 265 -31.11 -2.00 8.17
C CYS A 265 -31.11 -2.19 9.70
N GLU A 266 -32.15 -1.71 10.39
CA GLU A 266 -32.29 -1.82 11.85
C GLU A 266 -32.44 -3.25 12.38
N THR A 267 -32.72 -4.23 11.50
CA THR A 267 -32.74 -5.65 11.84
C THR A 267 -31.34 -6.23 12.04
N LEU A 268 -30.29 -5.50 11.64
CA LEU A 268 -28.90 -5.88 11.86
C LEU A 268 -28.40 -5.29 13.18
N GLU A 269 -27.48 -6.01 13.81
CA GLU A 269 -26.79 -5.52 15.01
C GLU A 269 -26.06 -4.21 14.72
N PHE A 270 -25.97 -3.34 15.73
CA PHE A 270 -25.39 -2.01 15.59
C PHE A 270 -23.95 -2.06 15.02
N GLU A 271 -23.11 -2.97 15.51
CA GLU A 271 -21.73 -3.13 15.00
C GLU A 271 -21.69 -3.56 13.51
N GLN A 272 -22.63 -4.38 13.06
CA GLN A 272 -22.71 -4.75 11.64
C GLN A 272 -23.11 -3.54 10.78
N ARG A 273 -24.04 -2.72 11.28
CA ARG A 273 -24.44 -1.47 10.61
C ARG A 273 -23.27 -0.49 10.52
N VAL A 274 -22.52 -0.32 11.61
CA VAL A 274 -21.29 0.49 11.67
C VAL A 274 -20.28 -0.01 10.65
N ARG A 275 -20.04 -1.33 10.58
CA ARG A 275 -19.13 -1.94 9.60
C ARG A 275 -19.52 -1.57 8.17
N PHE A 276 -20.78 -1.74 7.79
CA PHE A 276 -21.24 -1.38 6.44
C PHE A 276 -21.14 0.12 6.18
N ARG A 277 -21.41 0.98 7.18
CA ARG A 277 -21.27 2.44 7.01
C ARG A 277 -19.82 2.86 6.80
N ALA A 278 -18.90 2.27 7.56
CA ALA A 278 -17.47 2.46 7.44
C ALA A 278 -16.96 2.00 6.06
N MET A 279 -17.38 0.82 5.60
CA MET A 279 -17.06 0.34 4.27
C MET A 279 -17.60 1.24 3.15
N ALA A 280 -18.82 1.77 3.29
CA ALA A 280 -19.39 2.70 2.32
C ALA A 280 -18.53 3.96 2.15
N ALA A 281 -17.93 4.45 3.23
CA ALA A 281 -17.05 5.62 3.21
C ALA A 281 -15.65 5.34 2.65
N LEU A 282 -15.31 4.06 2.42
CA LEU A 282 -13.98 3.61 1.96
C LEU A 282 -13.97 3.05 0.54
N VAL A 283 -15.13 2.61 0.01
CA VAL A 283 -15.19 1.85 -1.25
C VAL A 283 -15.01 2.71 -2.50
N ASP A 284 -15.38 3.99 -2.42
CA ASP A 284 -15.26 4.94 -3.52
C ASP A 284 -14.02 5.84 -3.34
N PRO A 285 -12.97 5.66 -4.16
CA PRO A 285 -11.78 6.50 -4.10
C PRO A 285 -11.99 7.91 -4.70
N GLU A 286 -13.04 8.13 -5.48
CA GLU A 286 -13.29 9.40 -6.20
C GLU A 286 -14.15 10.38 -5.39
N THR A 287 -15.00 9.86 -4.50
CA THR A 287 -15.85 10.69 -3.62
C THR A 287 -15.55 10.46 -2.13
N PRO A 288 -14.34 10.82 -1.64
CA PRO A 288 -13.92 10.45 -0.30
C PRO A 288 -14.72 11.18 0.78
N GLU A 289 -15.70 10.49 1.39
CA GLU A 289 -16.46 10.98 2.55
C GLU A 289 -15.59 11.20 3.81
N LEU A 290 -14.39 10.61 3.80
CA LEU A 290 -13.37 10.67 4.84
C LEU A 290 -12.17 11.50 4.37
N SER A 291 -12.44 12.75 4.01
CA SER A 291 -11.42 13.71 3.60
C SER A 291 -11.66 15.08 4.24
N VAL A 292 -10.60 15.85 4.41
CA VAL A 292 -10.63 17.23 4.90
C VAL A 292 -10.55 18.16 3.71
N GLY A 293 -11.44 19.16 3.67
CA GLY A 293 -11.46 20.16 2.60
C GLY A 293 -10.21 21.05 2.62
N VAL A 294 -9.60 21.21 1.45
CA VAL A 294 -8.38 22.02 1.24
C VAL A 294 -8.68 23.11 0.21
N LEU A 295 -8.01 24.25 0.36
CA LEU A 295 -8.12 25.42 -0.49
C LEU A 295 -6.76 25.77 -1.08
N LYS A 296 -6.80 26.31 -2.29
CA LYS A 296 -5.70 27.05 -2.91
C LYS A 296 -6.02 28.54 -2.83
N LEU A 297 -5.06 29.33 -2.36
CA LEU A 297 -5.15 30.79 -2.37
C LEU A 297 -4.19 31.36 -3.42
N SER A 298 -4.59 32.39 -4.14
CA SER A 298 -3.67 33.09 -5.04
C SER A 298 -3.93 34.59 -5.11
N ALA A 299 -2.86 35.37 -5.21
CA ALA A 299 -2.92 36.82 -5.35
C ALA A 299 -1.79 37.33 -6.25
N GLU A 300 -2.10 38.32 -7.09
CA GLU A 300 -1.06 39.09 -7.78
C GLU A 300 -0.37 40.04 -6.79
N ILE A 301 0.94 40.23 -6.97
CA ILE A 301 1.75 41.10 -6.11
C ILE A 301 2.59 42.06 -6.96
N GLU A 302 2.89 43.23 -6.41
CA GLU A 302 3.70 44.23 -7.11
C GLU A 302 5.19 43.83 -7.17
N SER A 303 5.72 43.25 -6.09
CA SER A 303 7.13 42.90 -5.97
C SER A 303 7.36 41.56 -5.25
N ALA A 304 7.76 40.55 -6.02
CA ALA A 304 8.15 39.24 -5.49
C ALA A 304 9.33 39.32 -4.52
N GLU A 305 10.29 40.21 -4.76
CA GLU A 305 11.46 40.39 -3.89
C GLU A 305 11.08 40.97 -2.52
N GLN A 306 10.15 41.93 -2.48
CA GLN A 306 9.67 42.50 -1.22
C GLN A 306 8.89 41.48 -0.39
N VAL A 307 8.01 40.71 -1.04
CA VAL A 307 7.25 39.65 -0.38
C VAL A 307 8.18 38.55 0.16
N GLU A 308 9.15 38.11 -0.64
CA GLU A 308 10.17 37.14 -0.20
C GLU A 308 10.93 37.65 1.02
N MET A 309 11.43 38.89 1.00
CA MET A 309 12.14 39.49 2.14
C MET A 309 11.24 39.61 3.38
N ALA A 310 9.98 39.98 3.20
CA ALA A 310 9.02 40.09 4.31
C ALA A 310 8.73 38.73 4.94
N MET A 311 8.52 37.67 4.13
CA MET A 311 8.35 36.31 4.62
C MET A 311 9.63 35.79 5.30
N MET A 312 10.82 36.05 4.76
CA MET A 312 12.09 35.65 5.40
C MET A 312 12.32 36.32 6.76
N ALA A 313 11.79 37.53 6.96
CA ALA A 313 11.93 38.29 8.20
C ALA A 313 10.94 37.86 9.30
N ASP A 314 9.87 37.14 8.93
CA ASP A 314 8.83 36.68 9.84
C ASP A 314 9.17 35.30 10.42
N SER A 315 9.10 35.15 11.75
CA SER A 315 9.41 33.91 12.47
C SER A 315 8.43 32.76 12.16
N ARG A 316 7.26 33.07 11.60
CA ARG A 316 6.22 32.08 11.22
C ARG A 316 6.33 31.58 9.79
N PHE A 317 7.38 31.98 9.07
CA PHE A 317 7.66 31.47 7.73
C PHE A 317 9.01 30.74 7.73
N VAL A 318 8.99 29.48 7.29
CA VAL A 318 10.20 28.65 7.17
C VAL A 318 10.46 28.38 5.70
N ALA A 319 11.60 28.82 5.19
CA ALA A 319 11.98 28.64 3.80
C ALA A 319 12.10 27.16 3.44
N LEU A 320 11.55 26.80 2.28
CA LEU A 320 11.66 25.45 1.72
C LEU A 320 13.03 25.23 1.04
N PRO A 321 13.54 23.99 1.05
CA PRO A 321 14.72 23.60 0.30
C PRO A 321 14.57 23.81 -1.22
N ALA A 322 15.66 24.16 -1.90
CA ALA A 322 15.65 24.46 -3.35
C ALA A 322 15.24 23.27 -4.23
N ASP A 323 15.53 22.04 -3.79
CA ASP A 323 15.10 20.81 -4.46
C ASP A 323 13.58 20.65 -4.47
N MET A 324 12.89 21.04 -3.40
CA MET A 324 11.42 21.03 -3.35
C MET A 324 10.80 22.07 -4.30
N LEU A 325 11.44 23.25 -4.45
CA LEU A 325 10.98 24.25 -5.41
C LEU A 325 11.10 23.75 -6.86
N GLY A 326 12.16 22.99 -7.15
CA GLY A 326 12.37 22.36 -8.46
C GLY A 326 11.28 21.34 -8.84
N GLN A 327 10.71 20.65 -7.84
CA GLN A 327 9.64 19.66 -8.04
C GLN A 327 8.28 20.29 -8.37
N MET A 328 8.12 21.61 -8.22
CA MET A 328 6.87 22.31 -8.54
C MET A 328 6.71 22.65 -10.02
N ARG A 329 7.62 22.19 -10.87
CA ARG A 329 7.45 22.23 -12.32
C ARG A 329 6.50 21.12 -12.75
N VAL A 330 5.40 21.48 -13.40
CA VAL A 330 4.48 20.50 -14.00
C VAL A 330 5.02 20.05 -15.36
N ASN A 331 5.63 20.97 -16.12
CA ASN A 331 6.30 20.69 -17.39
C ASN A 331 7.76 21.18 -17.38
N GLU A 332 8.60 20.68 -18.29
CA GLU A 332 10.00 21.11 -18.41
C GLU A 332 10.14 22.62 -18.67
N ASP A 333 9.16 23.21 -19.35
CA ASP A 333 9.11 24.64 -19.68
C ASP A 333 8.58 25.53 -18.54
N ASP A 334 8.03 24.94 -17.47
CA ASP A 334 7.51 25.72 -16.34
C ASP A 334 8.65 26.32 -15.51
N VAL A 335 8.52 27.61 -15.21
CA VAL A 335 9.45 28.29 -14.32
C VAL A 335 9.06 27.99 -12.87
N PRO A 336 9.95 27.43 -12.05
CA PRO A 336 9.65 27.08 -10.67
C PRO A 336 9.43 28.35 -9.83
N PRO A 337 8.85 28.22 -8.63
CA PRO A 337 8.80 29.30 -7.67
C PRO A 337 10.18 29.92 -7.44
N ARG A 338 10.22 31.23 -7.27
CA ARG A 338 11.44 31.95 -6.87
C ARG A 338 11.83 31.59 -5.43
N ALA A 339 10.83 31.53 -4.56
CA ALA A 339 10.96 31.13 -3.17
C ALA A 339 9.71 30.35 -2.74
N GLY A 340 9.86 29.54 -1.69
CA GLY A 340 8.75 28.85 -1.06
C GLY A 340 8.93 28.79 0.45
N PHE A 341 7.83 28.81 1.19
CA PHE A 341 7.81 28.88 2.65
C PHE A 341 6.70 27.99 3.22
N GLN A 342 6.97 27.29 4.32
CA GLN A 342 5.92 26.78 5.18
C GLN A 342 5.40 27.90 6.07
N ILE A 343 4.08 28.02 6.17
CA ILE A 343 3.40 28.94 7.10
C ILE A 343 3.13 28.19 8.40
N LEU A 344 3.58 28.73 9.51
CA LEU A 344 3.52 28.09 10.83
C LEU A 344 2.37 28.60 11.69
N ASP A 345 1.90 27.74 12.59
CA ASP A 345 0.91 28.10 13.62
C ASP A 345 1.48 29.01 14.74
N ARG A 346 2.79 28.96 14.93
CA ARG A 346 3.55 29.73 15.91
C ARG A 346 4.95 30.04 15.40
N ASP A 347 5.63 30.89 16.14
CA ASP A 347 6.99 31.30 15.83
C ASP A 347 7.95 30.11 15.88
N LYS A 348 8.87 30.04 14.92
CA LYS A 348 9.96 29.05 14.98
C LYS A 348 10.81 29.26 16.26
N PRO A 349 11.32 28.18 16.89
CA PRO A 349 12.16 28.31 18.08
C PRO A 349 13.39 29.21 17.84
N GLU A 350 13.77 29.99 18.85
CA GLU A 350 14.94 30.89 18.78
C GLU A 350 16.26 30.11 18.65
N SER A 351 16.35 28.96 19.32
CA SER A 351 17.49 28.06 19.25
C SER A 351 17.15 26.80 18.46
N LEU A 352 18.07 26.40 17.58
CA LEU A 352 18.03 25.15 16.83
C LEU A 352 19.12 24.16 17.28
N GLU A 353 19.87 24.49 18.35
CA GLU A 353 20.94 23.66 18.90
C GLU A 353 20.42 22.45 19.68
N THR A 354 19.16 22.49 20.11
CA THR A 354 18.50 21.41 20.84
C THR A 354 17.07 21.22 20.33
N LEU A 355 16.48 20.07 20.62
CA LEU A 355 15.05 19.86 20.40
C LEU A 355 14.23 20.73 21.35
N PRO A 356 13.12 21.34 20.88
CA PRO A 356 12.18 22.02 21.74
C PRO A 356 11.30 21.00 22.49
N GLU A 357 10.61 21.46 23.53
CA GLU A 357 9.54 20.69 24.17
C GLU A 357 8.41 20.42 23.16
N VAL A 358 7.66 19.34 23.37
CA VAL A 358 6.59 18.91 22.44
C VAL A 358 5.57 19.99 22.18
N ASP A 359 5.18 20.77 23.19
CA ASP A 359 4.20 21.82 23.01
C ASP A 359 4.76 23.02 22.25
N ASP A 360 6.07 23.17 22.11
CA ASP A 360 6.72 24.28 21.40
C ASP A 360 7.08 23.97 19.93
N VAL A 361 6.94 22.71 19.50
CA VAL A 361 7.18 22.30 18.11
C VAL A 361 6.12 22.94 17.17
N PRO A 362 6.51 23.78 16.18
CA PRO A 362 5.55 24.39 15.28
C PRO A 362 4.89 23.42 14.31
N GLU A 363 3.67 23.74 13.90
CA GLU A 363 2.92 23.05 12.85
C GLU A 363 2.90 23.85 11.56
N ALA A 364 3.12 23.18 10.43
CA ALA A 364 2.90 23.75 9.11
C ALA A 364 1.40 23.73 8.76
N LYS A 365 0.82 24.91 8.56
CA LYS A 365 -0.60 25.09 8.21
C LYS A 365 -0.86 25.23 6.72
N ALA A 366 0.16 25.65 5.95
CA ALA A 366 0.09 25.82 4.51
C ALA A 366 1.49 25.96 3.91
N ILE A 367 1.58 25.91 2.59
CA ILE A 367 2.82 26.17 1.84
C ILE A 367 2.58 27.36 0.89
N ALA A 368 3.36 28.42 1.05
CA ALA A 368 3.34 29.59 0.18
C ALA A 368 4.49 29.54 -0.84
N PHE A 369 4.17 29.78 -2.11
CA PHE A 369 5.11 29.91 -3.21
C PHE A 369 5.06 31.32 -3.78
N VAL A 370 6.23 31.94 -3.93
CA VAL A 370 6.39 33.27 -4.51
C VAL A 370 6.94 33.12 -5.92
N TYR A 371 6.20 33.63 -6.90
CA TYR A 371 6.62 33.64 -8.30
C TYR A 371 6.99 35.06 -8.73
N GLY A 372 8.14 35.17 -9.40
CA GLY A 372 8.52 36.40 -10.09
C GLY A 372 7.65 36.67 -11.32
N LYS A 373 7.79 37.86 -11.91
CA LYS A 373 7.12 38.21 -13.16
C LYS A 373 7.61 37.31 -14.30
N GLN A 374 6.70 36.70 -15.02
CA GLN A 374 6.95 35.85 -16.19
C GLN A 374 6.55 36.60 -17.47
N THR A 375 6.87 36.06 -18.64
CA THR A 375 6.52 36.68 -19.93
C THR A 375 5.01 36.82 -20.14
N ASP A 376 4.23 35.89 -19.59
CA ASP A 376 2.79 35.73 -19.75
C ASP A 376 2.00 35.90 -18.44
N ARG A 377 2.67 36.07 -17.29
CA ARG A 377 2.02 36.17 -15.96
C ARG A 377 2.64 37.25 -15.07
N SER A 378 1.78 37.93 -14.31
CA SER A 378 2.19 38.84 -13.23
C SER A 378 2.97 38.09 -12.14
N ALA A 379 3.76 38.84 -11.35
CA ALA A 379 4.30 38.30 -10.11
C ALA A 379 3.14 37.95 -9.18
N ARG A 380 3.23 36.82 -8.46
CA ARG A 380 2.11 36.29 -7.68
C ARG A 380 2.57 35.45 -6.50
N VAL A 381 1.69 35.30 -5.52
CA VAL A 381 1.80 34.32 -4.45
C VAL A 381 0.73 33.26 -4.68
N GLU A 382 1.13 31.99 -4.62
CA GLU A 382 0.21 30.85 -4.56
C GLU A 382 0.40 30.14 -3.22
N VAL A 383 -0.68 29.85 -2.52
CA VAL A 383 -0.66 29.14 -1.24
C VAL A 383 -1.45 27.87 -1.37
N LEU A 384 -0.80 26.73 -1.14
CA LEU A 384 -1.34 25.39 -1.27
C LEU A 384 -1.59 24.78 0.11
N ASP A 385 -2.37 23.70 0.11
CA ASP A 385 -2.65 22.86 1.29
C ASP A 385 -3.31 23.60 2.47
N VAL A 386 -4.03 24.70 2.19
CA VAL A 386 -4.74 25.47 3.22
C VAL A 386 -6.00 24.70 3.62
N ARG A 387 -6.02 24.09 4.82
CA ARG A 387 -7.24 23.46 5.33
C ARG A 387 -8.36 24.50 5.46
N THR A 388 -9.59 24.12 5.15
CA THR A 388 -10.74 25.04 5.13
C THR A 388 -10.92 25.76 6.47
N GLN A 389 -10.76 25.04 7.59
CA GLN A 389 -10.84 25.57 8.95
C GLN A 389 -9.69 26.56 9.32
N ASP A 390 -8.57 26.53 8.61
CA ASP A 390 -7.37 27.32 8.91
C ASP A 390 -7.23 28.56 7.99
N VAL A 391 -8.16 28.76 7.04
CA VAL A 391 -8.04 29.77 5.98
C VAL A 391 -7.91 31.20 6.50
N ASP A 392 -8.67 31.56 7.54
CA ASP A 392 -8.66 32.92 8.07
C ASP A 392 -7.34 33.23 8.79
N ASN A 393 -6.82 32.26 9.56
CA ASN A 393 -5.51 32.38 10.20
C ASN A 393 -4.39 32.53 9.17
N VAL A 394 -4.44 31.73 8.09
CA VAL A 394 -3.44 31.81 7.00
C VAL A 394 -3.51 33.16 6.28
N ARG A 395 -4.71 33.69 6.01
CA ARG A 395 -4.88 35.02 5.41
C ARG A 395 -4.33 36.14 6.30
N GLU A 396 -4.55 36.07 7.61
CA GLU A 396 -4.03 37.05 8.56
C GLU A 396 -2.49 37.10 8.53
N LEU A 397 -1.84 35.93 8.50
CA LEU A 397 -0.38 35.83 8.40
C LEU A 397 0.13 36.40 7.07
N LEU A 398 -0.50 36.05 5.95
CA LEU A 398 -0.12 36.53 4.62
C LEU A 398 -0.27 38.05 4.47
N ALA A 399 -1.29 38.64 5.11
CA ALA A 399 -1.56 40.07 5.01
C ALA A 399 -0.40 40.95 5.50
N ASN A 400 0.43 40.44 6.43
CA ASN A 400 1.61 41.12 6.95
C ASN A 400 2.79 41.13 5.96
N SER A 401 2.88 40.11 5.09
CA SER A 401 4.00 39.93 4.16
C SER A 401 3.69 40.35 2.72
N THR A 402 2.42 40.64 2.40
CA THR A 402 1.95 40.84 1.01
C THR A 402 1.25 42.19 0.78
N ASP A 403 1.49 43.19 1.63
CA ASP A 403 0.87 44.52 1.53
C ASP A 403 -0.68 44.51 1.46
N LYS A 404 -1.30 43.50 2.08
CA LYS A 404 -2.77 43.31 2.15
C LYS A 404 -3.47 43.17 0.79
N VAL A 405 -2.84 42.47 -0.15
CA VAL A 405 -3.50 42.04 -1.39
C VAL A 405 -4.70 41.13 -1.11
N GLU A 406 -5.68 41.15 -2.01
CA GLU A 406 -6.85 40.28 -1.93
C GLU A 406 -6.53 38.91 -2.55
N PHE A 407 -6.70 37.84 -1.77
CA PHE A 407 -6.48 36.48 -2.22
C PHE A 407 -7.75 35.88 -2.80
N THR A 408 -7.67 35.48 -4.07
CA THR A 408 -8.65 34.57 -4.67
C THR A 408 -8.53 33.19 -4.01
N GLN A 409 -9.66 32.49 -3.92
CA GLN A 409 -9.75 31.17 -3.30
C GLN A 409 -10.37 30.20 -4.29
N GLU A 410 -9.71 29.06 -4.47
CA GLU A 410 -10.16 27.96 -5.30
C GLU A 410 -10.16 26.67 -4.45
N PRO A 411 -11.09 25.73 -4.69
CA PRO A 411 -11.01 24.40 -4.09
C PRO A 411 -9.70 23.71 -4.48
N GLY A 412 -8.99 23.15 -3.50
CA GLY A 412 -7.87 22.23 -3.73
C GLY A 412 -8.32 20.77 -3.71
N ASP A 413 -7.38 19.86 -3.94
CA ASP A 413 -7.65 18.43 -3.80
C ASP A 413 -7.86 18.08 -2.32
N PRO A 414 -8.99 17.42 -1.96
CA PRO A 414 -9.28 17.12 -0.57
C PRO A 414 -8.27 16.13 0.01
N LEU A 415 -7.87 16.36 1.26
CA LEU A 415 -6.84 15.56 1.92
C LEU A 415 -7.48 14.33 2.59
N PRO A 416 -7.13 13.08 2.21
CA PRO A 416 -7.67 11.90 2.88
C PRO A 416 -7.41 11.92 4.38
N LEU A 417 -8.38 11.46 5.19
CA LEU A 417 -8.28 11.46 6.66
C LEU A 417 -7.00 10.78 7.16
N LEU A 418 -6.55 9.70 6.50
CA LEU A 418 -5.30 9.01 6.82
C LEU A 418 -4.08 9.94 6.78
N VAL A 419 -4.05 10.89 5.85
CA VAL A 419 -3.00 11.90 5.71
C VAL A 419 -3.26 13.06 6.65
N ALA A 420 -4.51 13.55 6.73
CA ALA A 420 -4.89 14.67 7.58
C ALA A 420 -4.68 14.41 9.09
N ALA A 421 -4.75 13.14 9.49
CA ALA A 421 -4.48 12.66 10.84
C ALA A 421 -3.02 12.81 11.28
N GLN A 422 -2.07 12.81 10.34
CA GLN A 422 -0.66 12.96 10.67
C GLN A 422 -0.40 14.37 11.21
N PRO A 423 0.32 14.53 12.34
CA PRO A 423 0.73 15.84 12.84
C PRO A 423 1.56 16.57 11.77
N PRO A 424 1.18 17.78 11.34
CA PRO A 424 1.89 18.50 10.28
C PRO A 424 3.12 19.21 10.85
N VAL A 425 4.12 18.45 11.28
CA VAL A 425 5.35 18.99 11.90
C VAL A 425 6.12 19.85 10.89
N ALA A 426 6.52 21.06 11.31
CA ALA A 426 7.31 21.96 10.47
C ALA A 426 8.69 21.37 10.10
N MET A 427 9.17 21.65 8.89
CA MET A 427 10.46 21.21 8.37
C MET A 427 11.61 22.06 8.92
N ILE A 428 11.80 22.01 10.24
CA ILE A 428 12.87 22.70 10.95
C ILE A 428 13.97 21.69 11.29
N ARG A 429 15.21 22.00 10.91
CA ARG A 429 16.37 21.15 11.21
C ARG A 429 16.96 21.53 12.56
N TYR A 430 16.72 20.69 13.56
CA TYR A 430 17.35 20.78 14.88
C TYR A 430 18.66 19.99 14.90
N GLN A 431 19.63 20.45 15.69
CA GLN A 431 20.84 19.69 16.00
C GLN A 431 20.53 18.69 17.11
N ALA A 432 20.04 17.51 16.74
CA ALA A 432 19.63 16.48 17.70
C ALA A 432 20.21 15.13 17.32
N LYS A 433 20.41 14.26 18.32
CA LYS A 433 20.71 12.86 18.03
C LYS A 433 19.46 12.18 17.45
N PRO A 434 19.60 11.24 16.50
CA PRO A 434 18.44 10.57 15.90
C PRO A 434 17.52 9.91 16.93
N ALA A 435 18.07 9.30 17.98
CA ALA A 435 17.27 8.71 19.06
C ALA A 435 16.40 9.75 19.83
N GLU A 436 16.94 10.94 20.11
CA GLU A 436 16.20 12.02 20.78
C GLU A 436 15.09 12.56 19.86
N ALA A 437 15.37 12.67 18.56
CA ALA A 437 14.38 13.07 17.57
C ALA A 437 13.26 12.03 17.39
N GLU A 438 13.58 10.73 17.47
CA GLU A 438 12.61 9.63 17.45
C GLU A 438 11.69 9.70 18.67
N GLU A 439 12.23 9.91 19.88
CA GLU A 439 11.45 10.08 21.12
C GLU A 439 10.50 11.28 21.01
N LEU A 440 10.97 12.44 20.52
CA LEU A 440 10.12 13.61 20.29
C LEU A 440 9.00 13.32 19.27
N GLN A 441 9.31 12.62 18.17
CA GLN A 441 8.35 12.29 17.13
C GLN A 441 7.25 11.33 17.64
N GLN A 442 7.61 10.35 18.48
CA GLN A 442 6.66 9.48 19.14
C GLN A 442 5.73 10.27 20.06
N GLU A 443 6.27 11.19 20.86
CA GLU A 443 5.47 11.99 21.77
C GLU A 443 4.55 12.98 21.03
N LEU A 444 5.04 13.62 19.96
CA LEU A 444 4.21 14.43 19.05
C LEU A 444 3.06 13.61 18.48
N THR A 445 3.34 12.39 18.04
CA THR A 445 2.33 11.49 17.48
C THR A 445 1.28 11.15 18.53
N ALA A 446 1.70 10.70 19.72
CA ALA A 446 0.78 10.35 20.80
C ALA A 446 -0.10 11.53 21.24
N ARG A 447 0.45 12.74 21.37
CA ARG A 447 -0.30 13.91 21.87
C ARG A 447 -1.15 14.63 20.83
N ARG A 448 -0.73 14.66 19.56
CA ARG A 448 -1.35 15.49 18.52
C ARG A 448 -2.23 14.70 17.56
N MET A 449 -1.86 13.47 17.21
CA MET A 449 -2.62 12.66 16.26
C MET A 449 -4.08 12.43 16.70
N PRO A 450 -4.40 12.12 17.98
CA PRO A 450 -5.79 11.94 18.40
C PRO A 450 -6.64 13.21 18.20
N LYS A 451 -6.06 14.38 18.50
CA LYS A 451 -6.71 15.67 18.32
C LYS A 451 -6.92 15.98 16.84
N SER A 452 -5.90 15.77 16.00
CA SER A 452 -5.99 15.96 14.54
C SER A 452 -7.08 15.09 13.90
N ILE A 453 -7.23 13.85 14.37
CA ILE A 453 -8.31 12.95 13.93
C ILE A 453 -9.66 13.47 14.40
N ALA A 454 -9.78 13.78 15.70
CA ALA A 454 -11.06 14.12 16.31
C ALA A 454 -11.60 15.50 15.89
N SER A 455 -10.72 16.43 15.51
CA SER A 455 -11.08 17.76 15.02
C SER A 455 -11.24 17.84 13.50
N ALA A 456 -10.94 16.78 12.75
CA ALA A 456 -11.11 16.79 11.30
C ALA A 456 -12.59 16.98 10.92
N GLU A 457 -12.88 18.01 10.13
CA GLU A 457 -14.21 18.24 9.54
C GLU A 457 -14.43 17.30 8.35
N LEU A 458 -15.41 16.40 8.45
CA LEU A 458 -15.61 15.32 7.49
C LEU A 458 -16.98 15.40 6.81
N PRO A 459 -17.08 15.20 5.47
CA PRO A 459 -18.35 15.07 4.77
C PRO A 459 -19.28 14.01 5.37
N LEU A 460 -18.72 12.89 5.83
CA LEU A 460 -19.45 11.83 6.55
C LEU A 460 -20.24 12.33 7.77
N LEU A 461 -19.75 13.39 8.42
CA LEU A 461 -20.36 14.02 9.60
C LEU A 461 -21.10 15.32 9.25
N GLY A 462 -21.39 15.55 7.96
CA GLY A 462 -22.03 16.77 7.49
C GLY A 462 -21.13 18.00 7.55
N GLY A 463 -19.81 17.82 7.37
CA GLY A 463 -18.81 18.90 7.44
C GLY A 463 -18.45 19.34 8.85
N LYS A 464 -18.74 18.50 9.86
CA LYS A 464 -18.37 18.73 11.26
C LYS A 464 -17.31 17.73 11.72
N SER A 465 -16.74 17.95 12.90
CA SER A 465 -15.78 17.05 13.51
C SER A 465 -16.41 16.03 14.47
N LEU A 466 -15.64 15.02 14.89
CA LEU A 466 -16.07 14.08 15.95
C LEU A 466 -16.33 14.80 17.28
N ILE A 467 -15.54 15.84 17.58
CA ILE A 467 -15.68 16.64 18.79
C ILE A 467 -16.99 17.44 18.75
N ASP A 468 -17.28 18.11 17.64
CA ASP A 468 -18.49 18.95 17.50
C ASP A 468 -19.78 18.13 17.51
N THR A 469 -19.69 16.87 17.07
CA THR A 469 -20.82 15.94 16.99
C THR A 469 -20.89 14.98 18.18
N ALA A 470 -19.98 15.08 19.16
CA ALA A 470 -19.83 14.10 20.24
C ALA A 470 -21.10 13.89 21.11
N ALA A 471 -21.99 14.89 21.15
CA ALA A 471 -23.27 14.83 21.88
C ALA A 471 -24.50 14.65 20.97
N ASP A 472 -24.29 14.43 19.67
CA ASP A 472 -25.36 14.24 18.70
C ASP A 472 -25.63 12.74 18.49
N ASP A 473 -26.70 12.24 19.12
CA ASP A 473 -27.12 10.85 19.00
C ASP A 473 -27.63 10.51 17.60
N SER A 474 -28.07 11.51 16.81
CA SER A 474 -28.52 11.27 15.43
C SER A 474 -27.37 10.90 14.49
N LEU A 475 -26.14 11.25 14.88
CA LEU A 475 -24.90 10.92 14.17
C LEU A 475 -24.11 9.80 14.85
N LEU A 476 -24.70 9.07 15.80
CA LEU A 476 -23.98 8.01 16.53
C LEU A 476 -23.39 6.97 15.57
N LEU A 477 -24.16 6.53 14.57
CA LEU A 477 -23.72 5.54 13.57
C LEU A 477 -22.51 6.05 12.78
N GLU A 478 -22.58 7.27 12.23
CA GLU A 478 -21.53 7.90 11.44
C GLU A 478 -20.27 8.18 12.25
N ARG A 479 -20.43 8.69 13.48
CA ARG A 479 -19.30 8.91 14.40
C ARG A 479 -18.60 7.60 14.74
N THR A 480 -19.36 6.55 15.08
CA THR A 480 -18.77 5.24 15.36
C THR A 480 -18.10 4.68 14.11
N ALA A 481 -18.66 4.88 12.92
CA ALA A 481 -18.04 4.46 11.66
C ALA A 481 -16.68 5.16 11.43
N VAL A 482 -16.56 6.48 11.64
CA VAL A 482 -15.27 7.20 11.55
C VAL A 482 -14.25 6.59 12.52
N VAL A 483 -14.61 6.40 13.79
CA VAL A 483 -13.68 5.86 14.80
C VAL A 483 -13.25 4.44 14.45
N ARG A 484 -14.16 3.58 13.98
CA ARG A 484 -13.81 2.24 13.49
C ARG A 484 -12.87 2.32 12.29
N VAL A 485 -13.10 3.21 11.32
CA VAL A 485 -12.18 3.35 10.18
C VAL A 485 -10.76 3.71 10.66
N VAL A 486 -10.63 4.67 11.55
CA VAL A 486 -9.35 5.10 12.12
C VAL A 486 -8.64 3.94 12.84
N GLU A 487 -9.36 3.20 13.68
CA GLU A 487 -8.87 2.02 14.40
C GLU A 487 -8.34 0.92 13.46
N GLN A 488 -8.88 0.83 12.25
CA GLN A 488 -8.54 -0.21 11.26
C GLN A 488 -7.46 0.20 10.26
N TYR A 489 -6.88 1.40 10.36
CA TYR A 489 -5.64 1.75 9.66
C TYR A 489 -4.43 1.40 10.51
N ASP A 490 -3.67 0.40 10.08
CA ASP A 490 -2.43 0.02 10.78
C ASP A 490 -1.41 1.17 10.80
N ALA A 491 -1.38 2.00 9.75
CA ALA A 491 -0.58 3.22 9.68
C ALA A 491 -0.90 4.26 10.77
N ILE A 492 -2.07 4.17 11.44
CA ILE A 492 -2.46 4.97 12.60
C ILE A 492 -2.29 4.14 13.88
N ALA A 493 -2.97 2.99 13.95
CA ALA A 493 -3.05 2.17 15.16
C ALA A 493 -1.69 1.63 15.65
N SER A 494 -0.72 1.44 14.75
CA SER A 494 0.64 0.99 15.11
C SER A 494 1.52 2.09 15.73
N LYS A 495 1.15 3.37 15.61
CA LYS A 495 2.01 4.49 15.99
C LYS A 495 2.15 4.67 17.49
N SER A 496 1.09 4.35 18.24
CA SER A 496 1.08 4.46 19.70
C SER A 496 -0.11 3.67 20.26
N GLU A 497 0.11 2.98 21.38
CA GLU A 497 -0.95 2.26 22.12
C GLU A 497 -2.09 3.18 22.63
N THR A 498 -1.89 4.50 22.77
CA THR A 498 -2.90 5.42 23.34
C THR A 498 -3.75 6.15 22.32
N VAL A 499 -3.28 6.29 21.07
CA VAL A 499 -3.91 7.16 20.07
C VAL A 499 -5.38 6.81 19.85
N ILE A 500 -5.68 5.52 19.67
CA ILE A 500 -7.04 5.06 19.41
C ILE A 500 -7.94 5.28 20.63
N SER A 501 -7.48 4.98 21.85
CA SER A 501 -8.27 5.22 23.07
C SER A 501 -8.61 6.69 23.27
N GLU A 502 -7.66 7.60 23.02
CA GLU A 502 -7.93 9.03 23.13
C GLU A 502 -8.94 9.52 22.08
N VAL A 503 -8.93 8.95 20.86
CA VAL A 503 -9.95 9.23 19.84
C VAL A 503 -11.34 8.80 20.31
N TYR A 504 -11.47 7.62 20.94
CA TYR A 504 -12.73 7.18 21.55
C TYR A 504 -13.24 8.18 22.60
N ASP A 505 -12.36 8.62 23.50
CA ASP A 505 -12.69 9.57 24.56
C ASP A 505 -13.14 10.93 24.00
N LEU A 506 -12.40 11.48 23.02
CA LEU A 506 -12.73 12.75 22.36
C LEU A 506 -14.05 12.67 21.60
N ALA A 507 -14.33 11.55 20.94
CA ALA A 507 -15.56 11.31 20.19
C ALA A 507 -16.77 10.96 21.08
N LYS A 508 -16.53 10.68 22.38
CA LYS A 508 -17.51 10.16 23.34
C LYS A 508 -18.23 8.90 22.85
N ILE A 509 -17.44 7.95 22.35
CA ILE A 509 -17.95 6.67 21.85
C ILE A 509 -17.47 5.57 22.79
N GLU A 510 -18.36 4.63 23.13
CA GLU A 510 -17.98 3.47 23.91
C GLU A 510 -17.00 2.59 23.13
N LYS A 511 -15.84 2.32 23.74
CA LYS A 511 -14.83 1.44 23.17
C LYS A 511 -15.34 -0.01 23.22
N PRO A 512 -15.27 -0.77 22.11
CA PRO A 512 -15.62 -2.18 22.14
C PRO A 512 -14.76 -2.98 23.13
N GLY A 513 -15.40 -3.94 23.80
CA GLY A 513 -14.70 -4.88 24.68
C GLY A 513 -13.71 -5.79 23.93
N SER A 514 -12.82 -6.42 24.70
CA SER A 514 -11.94 -7.47 24.18
C SER A 514 -12.74 -8.70 23.73
N ILE A 515 -12.18 -9.44 22.78
CA ILE A 515 -12.76 -10.66 22.24
C ILE A 515 -11.95 -11.83 22.80
N GLN A 516 -12.63 -12.81 23.40
CA GLN A 516 -12.02 -14.02 23.94
C GLN A 516 -12.46 -15.23 23.09
N PRO A 517 -11.79 -15.49 21.95
CA PRO A 517 -12.13 -16.62 21.12
C PRO A 517 -11.67 -17.93 21.77
N SER A 518 -12.38 -19.02 21.45
CA SER A 518 -11.87 -20.38 21.64
C SER A 518 -10.88 -20.77 20.52
N ASP A 519 -10.12 -21.84 20.72
CA ASP A 519 -9.17 -22.35 19.72
C ASP A 519 -9.85 -22.67 18.37
N ASP A 520 -11.10 -23.17 18.39
CA ASP A 520 -11.85 -23.53 17.17
C ASP A 520 -12.41 -22.31 16.41
N GLU A 521 -12.42 -21.12 17.02
CA GLU A 521 -13.01 -19.90 16.44
C GLU A 521 -11.97 -19.01 15.73
N ILE A 522 -10.67 -19.24 15.94
CA ILE A 522 -9.59 -18.33 15.50
C ILE A 522 -9.53 -18.12 13.98
N GLU A 523 -9.94 -19.11 13.19
CA GLU A 523 -9.96 -19.02 11.73
C GLU A 523 -11.13 -18.15 11.23
N SER A 524 -12.21 -18.07 12.01
CA SER A 524 -13.44 -17.35 11.65
C SER A 524 -13.42 -15.86 12.04
N LEU A 525 -12.46 -15.44 12.87
CA LEU A 525 -12.31 -14.04 13.30
C LEU A 525 -12.26 -13.10 12.09
N ALA A 526 -12.87 -11.93 12.18
CA ALA A 526 -12.71 -10.90 11.17
C ALA A 526 -11.34 -10.23 11.30
N ASN A 527 -10.78 -9.68 10.21
CA ASN A 527 -9.46 -9.05 10.27
C ASN A 527 -9.47 -7.80 11.17
N GLU A 528 -10.57 -7.06 11.13
CA GLU A 528 -10.81 -5.87 11.94
C GLU A 528 -10.92 -6.16 13.44
N ASP A 529 -11.14 -7.42 13.83
CA ASP A 529 -11.25 -7.83 15.22
C ASP A 529 -9.92 -8.27 15.84
N LEU A 530 -8.87 -8.50 15.03
CA LEU A 530 -7.59 -9.04 15.48
C LEU A 530 -6.95 -8.20 16.61
N ASN A 531 -7.05 -6.87 16.51
CA ASN A 531 -6.49 -5.95 17.51
C ASN A 531 -7.21 -6.00 18.87
N ARG A 532 -8.38 -6.65 18.94
CA ARG A 532 -9.20 -6.78 20.15
C ARG A 532 -9.11 -8.16 20.78
N VAL A 533 -8.42 -9.10 20.13
CA VAL A 533 -8.30 -10.48 20.63
C VAL A 533 -7.46 -10.50 21.90
N ASP A 534 -8.03 -11.06 22.96
CA ASP A 534 -7.36 -11.43 24.20
C ASP A 534 -6.89 -12.89 24.10
N PRO A 535 -5.58 -13.16 24.01
CA PRO A 535 -5.06 -14.51 23.83
C PRO A 535 -4.88 -15.28 25.13
N ALA A 536 -5.31 -14.76 26.29
CA ALA A 536 -5.00 -15.37 27.59
C ALA A 536 -5.37 -16.86 27.67
N ASN A 537 -6.51 -17.25 27.10
CA ASN A 537 -7.04 -18.61 27.16
C ASN A 537 -6.73 -19.47 25.93
N LEU A 538 -5.96 -18.96 24.97
CA LEU A 538 -5.63 -19.69 23.74
C LEU A 538 -4.43 -20.63 23.93
N SER A 539 -4.47 -21.75 23.22
CA SER A 539 -3.33 -22.65 23.06
C SER A 539 -2.13 -21.94 22.41
N VAL A 540 -0.95 -22.54 22.54
CA VAL A 540 0.28 -22.02 21.92
C VAL A 540 0.14 -22.04 20.39
N GLU A 541 -0.43 -23.11 19.85
CA GLU A 541 -0.68 -23.30 18.42
C GLU A 541 -1.59 -22.21 17.87
N SER A 542 -2.69 -21.90 18.57
CA SER A 542 -3.59 -20.80 18.21
C SER A 542 -2.91 -19.44 18.25
N LYS A 543 -2.05 -19.18 19.24
CA LYS A 543 -1.27 -17.94 19.32
C LYS A 543 -0.28 -17.81 18.17
N ILE A 544 0.38 -18.89 17.78
CA ILE A 544 1.29 -18.92 16.61
C ILE A 544 0.50 -18.62 15.33
N TYR A 545 -0.65 -19.26 15.16
CA TYR A 545 -1.54 -19.02 14.02
C TYR A 545 -1.97 -17.55 13.94
N LEU A 546 -2.45 -16.98 15.06
CA LEU A 546 -2.88 -15.59 15.10
C LEU A 546 -1.73 -14.59 14.90
N LEU A 547 -0.52 -14.90 15.37
CA LEU A 547 0.67 -14.09 15.07
C LEU A 547 0.93 -14.05 13.56
N GLN A 548 0.97 -15.21 12.90
CA GLN A 548 1.18 -15.31 11.45
C GLN A 548 0.07 -14.62 10.66
N ARG A 549 -1.19 -14.82 11.05
CA ARG A 549 -2.34 -14.18 10.43
C ARG A 549 -2.27 -12.65 10.56
N SER A 550 -1.93 -12.15 11.73
CA SER A 550 -1.78 -10.70 11.98
C SER A 550 -0.64 -10.09 11.15
N GLN A 551 0.45 -10.82 10.93
CA GLN A 551 1.53 -10.41 10.02
C GLN A 551 1.05 -10.35 8.56
N GLN A 552 0.29 -11.35 8.12
CA GLN A 552 -0.20 -11.39 6.73
C GLN A 552 -1.07 -10.19 6.37
N VAL A 553 -1.87 -9.68 7.33
CA VAL A 553 -2.80 -8.56 7.11
C VAL A 553 -2.32 -7.22 7.69
N SER A 554 -1.07 -7.12 8.17
CA SER A 554 -0.53 -5.92 8.84
C SER A 554 -1.45 -5.42 9.96
N ALA A 555 -1.60 -6.21 11.03
CA ALA A 555 -2.29 -5.81 12.25
C ALA A 555 -1.27 -5.68 13.40
N THR A 556 -0.46 -4.63 13.36
CA THR A 556 0.70 -4.44 14.25
C THR A 556 0.35 -4.46 15.74
N PRO A 557 -0.75 -3.86 16.23
CA PRO A 557 -1.14 -4.01 17.63
C PRO A 557 -1.39 -5.46 18.03
N ALA A 558 -2.12 -6.24 17.21
CA ALA A 558 -2.32 -7.67 17.43
C ALA A 558 -0.98 -8.44 17.40
N ILE A 559 -0.08 -8.11 16.47
CA ILE A 559 1.27 -8.69 16.39
C ILE A 559 2.01 -8.52 17.72
N ARG A 560 2.01 -7.29 18.29
CA ARG A 560 2.68 -7.01 19.57
C ARG A 560 2.10 -7.85 20.71
N VAL A 561 0.78 -7.93 20.81
CA VAL A 561 0.08 -8.71 21.85
C VAL A 561 0.41 -10.21 21.71
N MET A 562 0.26 -10.79 20.52
CA MET A 562 0.52 -12.21 20.28
C MET A 562 1.99 -12.55 20.51
N ALA A 563 2.93 -11.72 20.03
CA ALA A 563 4.35 -11.95 20.25
C ALA A 563 4.72 -11.88 21.74
N LYS A 564 4.27 -10.84 22.47
CA LYS A 564 4.51 -10.72 23.92
C LYS A 564 3.96 -11.93 24.69
N THR A 565 2.77 -12.41 24.34
CA THR A 565 2.16 -13.57 25.02
C THR A 565 2.89 -14.89 24.72
N LEU A 566 3.39 -15.09 23.50
CA LEU A 566 4.23 -16.25 23.15
C LEU A 566 5.60 -16.20 23.84
N ILE A 567 6.20 -15.01 23.96
CA ILE A 567 7.46 -14.82 24.67
C ILE A 567 7.29 -15.17 26.16
N ASN A 568 6.15 -14.84 26.76
CA ASN A 568 5.87 -15.12 28.16
C ASN A 568 5.30 -16.52 28.42
N ALA A 569 4.97 -17.29 27.38
CA ALA A 569 4.46 -18.64 27.52
C ALA A 569 5.57 -19.64 27.93
N GLU A 570 5.18 -20.64 28.72
CA GLU A 570 5.97 -21.86 28.89
C GLU A 570 5.82 -22.71 27.62
N LEU A 571 6.93 -22.93 26.91
CA LEU A 571 6.96 -23.61 25.62
C LEU A 571 7.77 -24.90 25.72
N THR A 572 7.37 -25.91 24.95
CA THR A 572 8.14 -27.15 24.79
C THR A 572 9.43 -26.90 23.97
N GLU A 573 10.39 -27.82 24.01
CA GLU A 573 11.63 -27.74 23.20
C GLU A 573 11.32 -27.55 21.71
N GLU A 574 10.30 -28.23 21.19
CA GLU A 574 9.88 -28.15 19.78
C GLU A 574 9.27 -26.78 19.42
N GLN A 575 8.71 -26.07 20.41
CA GLN A 575 8.10 -24.75 20.24
C GLN A 575 9.10 -23.60 20.46
N LYS A 576 10.31 -23.85 20.97
CA LYS A 576 11.35 -22.81 21.19
C LYS A 576 11.70 -22.00 19.92
N PRO A 577 11.77 -22.58 18.71
CA PRO A 577 11.95 -21.80 17.48
C PRO A 577 10.84 -20.77 17.26
N ALA A 578 9.60 -21.08 17.66
CA ALA A 578 8.47 -20.14 17.55
C ALA A 578 8.65 -18.93 18.48
N LYS A 579 9.30 -19.10 19.64
CA LYS A 579 9.67 -17.99 20.54
C LYS A 579 10.68 -17.05 19.92
N MET A 580 11.66 -17.58 19.19
CA MET A 580 12.61 -16.75 18.42
C MET A 580 11.91 -15.96 17.32
N VAL A 581 10.95 -16.58 16.61
CA VAL A 581 10.11 -15.87 15.63
C VAL A 581 9.31 -14.76 16.31
N ALA A 582 8.73 -15.01 17.50
CA ALA A 582 8.00 -14.02 18.27
C ALA A 582 8.89 -12.84 18.68
N TYR A 583 10.10 -13.09 19.21
CA TYR A 583 11.08 -12.04 19.52
C TYR A 583 11.41 -11.20 18.29
N MET A 584 11.77 -11.84 17.17
CA MET A 584 12.16 -11.12 15.97
C MET A 584 11.01 -10.29 15.40
N THR A 585 9.79 -10.82 15.52
CA THR A 585 8.57 -10.12 15.13
C THR A 585 8.30 -8.91 16.02
N LEU A 586 8.47 -9.04 17.34
CA LEU A 586 8.26 -7.94 18.28
C LEU A 586 9.30 -6.82 18.13
N ILE A 587 10.57 -7.17 17.85
CA ILE A 587 11.63 -6.20 17.53
C ILE A 587 11.20 -5.35 16.32
N ASN A 588 10.74 -5.98 15.24
CA ASN A 588 10.29 -5.27 14.04
C ASN A 588 9.00 -4.46 14.24
N ALA A 589 8.14 -4.88 15.18
CA ALA A 589 6.87 -4.22 15.48
C ALA A 589 6.98 -3.16 16.60
N SER A 590 8.17 -2.94 17.16
CA SER A 590 8.38 -2.03 18.29
C SER A 590 8.10 -0.56 17.91
N GLU A 591 7.69 0.25 18.89
CA GLU A 591 7.35 1.66 18.66
C GLU A 591 8.56 2.54 18.31
N GLY A 592 9.77 2.08 18.67
CA GLY A 592 11.02 2.68 18.21
C GLY A 592 12.27 1.93 18.66
N SER A 593 13.43 2.48 18.30
CA SER A 593 14.74 1.82 18.41
C SER A 593 15.07 1.36 19.83
N LYS A 594 14.72 2.14 20.85
CA LYS A 594 15.01 1.83 22.27
C LYS A 594 14.27 0.59 22.76
N ALA A 595 12.97 0.49 22.47
CA ALA A 595 12.15 -0.68 22.83
C ALA A 595 12.56 -1.92 22.01
N ALA A 596 12.91 -1.72 20.74
CA ALA A 596 13.42 -2.77 19.87
C ALA A 596 14.74 -3.35 20.41
N LEU A 597 15.69 -2.49 20.79
CA LEU A 597 16.97 -2.90 21.37
C LEU A 597 16.81 -3.61 22.72
N ALA A 598 15.91 -3.15 23.59
CA ALA A 598 15.61 -3.84 24.84
C ALA A 598 15.09 -5.27 24.59
N THR A 599 14.13 -5.41 23.68
CA THR A 599 13.58 -6.73 23.27
C THR A 599 14.66 -7.61 22.63
N LEU A 600 15.59 -7.00 21.88
CA LEU A 600 16.70 -7.68 21.23
C LEU A 600 17.69 -8.27 22.24
N GLU A 601 18.00 -7.54 23.33
CA GLU A 601 18.84 -8.07 24.40
C GLU A 601 18.21 -9.29 25.09
N GLU A 602 16.90 -9.24 25.37
CA GLU A 602 16.16 -10.39 25.90
C GLU A 602 16.21 -11.59 24.94
N ALA A 603 16.05 -11.33 23.64
CA ALA A 603 16.11 -12.36 22.60
C ALA A 603 17.51 -12.99 22.51
N LYS A 604 18.60 -12.20 22.63
CA LYS A 604 19.98 -12.71 22.65
C LYS A 604 20.20 -13.60 23.87
N ALA A 605 19.79 -13.17 25.07
CA ALA A 605 19.91 -13.97 26.29
C ALA A 605 19.11 -15.29 26.19
N PHE A 606 17.92 -15.25 25.61
CA PHE A 606 17.13 -16.45 25.33
C PHE A 606 17.84 -17.37 24.32
N ALA A 607 18.36 -16.83 23.22
CA ALA A 607 19.06 -17.62 22.21
C ALA A 607 20.31 -18.30 22.78
N GLU A 608 21.12 -17.57 23.55
CA GLU A 608 22.34 -18.10 24.18
C GLU A 608 22.02 -19.21 25.20
N SER A 609 21.00 -19.02 26.03
CA SER A 609 20.59 -20.03 27.04
C SER A 609 19.96 -21.30 26.43
N ASN A 610 19.59 -21.26 25.15
CA ASN A 610 18.95 -22.37 24.43
C ASN A 610 19.78 -22.87 23.24
N GLU A 611 21.04 -22.47 23.13
CA GLU A 611 21.96 -22.87 22.05
C GLU A 611 21.43 -22.56 20.63
N LEU A 612 20.65 -21.48 20.49
CA LEU A 612 20.13 -20.99 19.22
C LEU A 612 21.06 -19.93 18.61
N SER A 613 21.07 -19.83 17.27
CA SER A 613 21.91 -18.83 16.58
C SER A 613 21.44 -17.40 16.86
N THR A 614 22.41 -16.50 17.09
CA THR A 614 22.19 -15.06 17.31
C THR A 614 22.44 -14.22 16.06
N ALA A 615 22.79 -14.83 14.93
CA ALA A 615 23.21 -14.12 13.71
C ALA A 615 22.17 -13.08 13.22
N ASN A 616 20.90 -13.48 13.10
CA ASN A 616 19.82 -12.59 12.65
C ASN A 616 19.49 -11.48 13.65
N LEU A 617 19.66 -11.74 14.95
CA LEU A 617 19.52 -10.72 15.99
C LEU A 617 20.62 -9.67 15.86
N LEU A 618 21.87 -10.10 15.68
CA LEU A 618 23.01 -9.20 15.51
C LEU A 618 22.92 -8.38 14.21
N LEU A 619 22.44 -8.96 13.11
CA LEU A 619 22.16 -8.20 11.88
C LEU A 619 21.11 -7.10 12.11
N SER A 620 20.05 -7.43 12.86
CA SER A 620 19.00 -6.46 13.23
C SER A 620 19.55 -5.38 14.16
N GLU A 621 20.41 -5.74 15.11
CA GLU A 621 21.06 -4.80 16.03
C GLU A 621 21.92 -3.78 15.27
N VAL A 622 22.73 -4.23 14.30
CA VAL A 622 23.55 -3.34 13.46
C VAL A 622 22.66 -2.31 12.74
N SER A 623 21.52 -2.72 12.18
CA SER A 623 20.57 -1.80 11.56
C SER A 623 19.98 -0.79 12.55
N LEU A 624 19.49 -1.26 13.71
CA LEU A 624 18.85 -0.41 14.72
C LEU A 624 19.83 0.61 15.33
N ARG A 625 21.07 0.20 15.62
CA ARG A 625 22.13 1.09 16.13
C ARG A 625 22.54 2.14 15.09
N LEU A 626 22.61 1.77 13.81
CA LEU A 626 22.89 2.71 12.74
C LEU A 626 21.78 3.76 12.59
N GLN A 627 20.51 3.32 12.58
CA GLN A 627 19.35 4.20 12.44
C GLN A 627 19.20 5.16 13.63
N SER A 628 19.47 4.69 14.85
CA SER A 628 19.44 5.52 16.07
C SER A 628 20.65 6.46 16.22
N GLY A 629 21.66 6.36 15.36
CA GLY A 629 22.90 7.14 15.45
C GLY A 629 23.83 6.72 16.58
N ASP A 630 23.69 5.49 17.10
CA ASP A 630 24.57 4.92 18.12
C ASP A 630 25.83 4.33 17.49
N GLY A 631 26.82 5.18 17.26
CA GLY A 631 28.08 4.79 16.61
C GLY A 631 28.89 3.76 17.40
N GLU A 632 28.95 3.87 18.74
CA GLU A 632 29.68 2.91 19.59
C GLU A 632 28.99 1.54 19.59
N GLY A 633 27.66 1.53 19.78
CA GLY A 633 26.87 0.29 19.72
C GLY A 633 26.90 -0.36 18.34
N PHE A 634 26.89 0.43 17.27
CA PHE A 634 27.04 -0.07 15.90
C PHE A 634 28.37 -0.82 15.70
N GLN A 635 29.50 -0.22 16.12
CA GLN A 635 30.82 -0.86 16.00
C GLN A 635 30.91 -2.13 16.86
N ALA A 636 30.38 -2.09 18.08
CA ALA A 636 30.36 -3.25 18.96
C ALA A 636 29.53 -4.42 18.38
N ALA A 637 28.36 -4.12 17.82
CA ALA A 637 27.51 -5.12 17.16
C ALA A 637 28.20 -5.74 15.93
N LEU A 638 28.83 -4.90 15.09
CA LEU A 638 29.56 -5.35 13.90
C LEU A 638 30.76 -6.26 14.26
N GLN A 639 31.53 -5.89 15.29
CA GLN A 639 32.64 -6.69 15.79
C GLN A 639 32.17 -8.03 16.34
N THR A 640 31.08 -8.03 17.10
CA THR A 640 30.48 -9.26 17.66
C THR A 640 29.99 -10.18 16.56
N LEU A 641 29.27 -9.66 15.57
CA LEU A 641 28.79 -10.41 14.41
C LEU A 641 29.96 -11.02 13.62
N SER A 642 30.99 -10.22 13.33
CA SER A 642 32.16 -10.67 12.56
C SER A 642 32.96 -11.74 13.31
N THR A 643 33.07 -11.61 14.63
CA THR A 643 33.83 -12.55 15.47
C THR A 643 33.09 -13.89 15.64
N ARG A 644 31.77 -13.85 15.85
CA ARG A 644 30.95 -15.05 16.10
C ARG A 644 30.53 -15.76 14.79
N HIS A 645 30.19 -15.00 13.76
CA HIS A 645 29.57 -15.49 12.53
C HIS A 645 30.37 -15.15 11.25
N GLY A 646 31.60 -14.63 11.37
CA GLY A 646 32.43 -14.26 10.21
C GLY A 646 32.80 -15.42 9.28
N ASN A 647 32.72 -16.66 9.76
CA ASN A 647 32.94 -17.86 8.96
C ASN A 647 31.67 -18.35 8.23
N GLU A 648 30.53 -17.68 8.40
CA GLU A 648 29.26 -18.01 7.75
C GLU A 648 29.06 -17.13 6.51
N PRO A 649 29.27 -17.65 5.28
CA PRO A 649 29.28 -16.82 4.06
C PRO A 649 27.93 -16.14 3.81
N GLU A 650 26.83 -16.79 4.17
CA GLU A 650 25.48 -16.28 3.98
C GLU A 650 25.21 -15.05 4.87
N ILE A 651 25.65 -15.09 6.13
CA ILE A 651 25.50 -13.98 7.08
C ILE A 651 26.36 -12.79 6.66
N MET A 652 27.60 -13.06 6.24
CA MET A 652 28.50 -12.00 5.76
C MET A 652 28.02 -11.37 4.44
N ALA A 653 27.40 -12.15 3.55
CA ALA A 653 26.77 -11.62 2.35
C ALA A 653 25.58 -10.70 2.69
N GLN A 654 24.73 -11.08 3.66
CA GLN A 654 23.64 -10.24 4.14
C GLN A 654 24.15 -8.94 4.78
N LEU A 655 25.19 -9.02 5.62
CA LEU A 655 25.85 -7.85 6.20
C LEU A 655 26.38 -6.91 5.11
N GLN A 656 27.06 -7.46 4.09
CA GLN A 656 27.57 -6.66 2.96
C GLN A 656 26.42 -5.97 2.19
N GLN A 657 25.34 -6.71 1.89
CA GLN A 657 24.15 -6.15 1.23
C GLN A 657 23.54 -5.01 2.04
N MET A 658 23.43 -5.19 3.36
CA MET A 658 22.92 -4.19 4.28
C MET A 658 23.81 -2.94 4.30
N LEU A 659 25.14 -3.09 4.44
CA LEU A 659 26.07 -1.96 4.42
C LEU A 659 26.09 -1.23 3.06
N MET A 660 25.91 -1.95 1.94
CA MET A 660 25.74 -1.36 0.61
C MET A 660 24.45 -0.55 0.50
N ALA A 661 23.34 -1.10 1.02
CA ALA A 661 22.03 -0.43 1.01
C ALA A 661 22.06 0.88 1.82
N TYR A 662 22.78 0.90 2.95
CA TYR A 662 23.04 2.10 3.73
C TYR A 662 24.11 3.03 3.13
N GLY A 663 24.73 2.64 2.01
CA GLY A 663 25.73 3.44 1.33
C GLY A 663 27.04 3.60 2.10
N LEU A 664 27.33 2.73 3.06
CA LEU A 664 28.57 2.73 3.83
C LEU A 664 29.73 2.12 3.02
N ILE A 665 29.41 1.17 2.13
CA ILE A 665 30.36 0.52 1.23
C ILE A 665 29.86 0.52 -0.22
N ARG A 666 30.80 0.38 -1.16
CA ARG A 666 30.53 0.21 -2.59
C ARG A 666 30.26 -1.26 -2.94
N PRO A 667 29.74 -1.55 -4.16
CA PRO A 667 29.58 -2.92 -4.66
C PRO A 667 30.87 -3.75 -4.69
N ASP A 668 32.03 -3.09 -4.76
CA ASP A 668 33.36 -3.72 -4.70
C ASP A 668 33.85 -3.97 -3.26
N GLY A 669 33.04 -3.67 -2.24
CA GLY A 669 33.36 -3.82 -0.82
C GLY A 669 34.20 -2.68 -0.23
N SER A 670 34.60 -1.68 -1.02
CA SER A 670 35.39 -0.56 -0.51
C SER A 670 34.52 0.46 0.26
N PRO A 671 35.02 1.05 1.36
CA PRO A 671 34.29 2.11 2.07
C PRO A 671 34.00 3.30 1.15
N ARG A 672 32.78 3.84 1.21
CA ARG A 672 32.49 5.14 0.58
C ARG A 672 33.04 6.24 1.49
N GLN A 673 33.95 7.07 0.97
CA GLN A 673 34.33 8.32 1.65
C GLN A 673 33.09 9.22 1.72
N ALA A 674 32.83 9.77 2.91
CA ALA A 674 31.81 10.80 3.07
C ALA A 674 32.07 11.95 2.07
N PRO A 675 31.04 12.52 1.41
CA PRO A 675 31.25 13.70 0.59
C PRO A 675 31.87 14.79 1.46
N ALA A 676 32.99 15.37 1.02
CA ALA A 676 33.45 16.63 1.57
C ALA A 676 32.28 17.61 1.44
N GLN A 677 31.71 18.06 2.56
CA GLN A 677 30.74 19.14 2.57
C GLN A 677 31.36 20.31 1.80
N GLN A 678 30.88 20.53 0.57
CA GLN A 678 31.08 21.80 -0.11
C GLN A 678 30.35 22.84 0.73
N ALA A 679 31.10 23.48 1.62
CA ALA A 679 30.67 24.69 2.29
C ALA A 679 30.38 25.74 1.20
N ALA A 680 29.11 25.96 0.93
CA ALA A 680 28.66 27.18 0.27
C ALA A 680 28.96 28.36 1.22
N GLY A 681 29.99 29.12 0.85
CA GLY A 681 30.24 30.52 1.22
C GLY A 681 29.90 30.99 2.64
N ALA A 682 30.85 30.89 3.56
CA ALA A 682 30.98 31.81 4.70
C ALA A 682 32.47 32.11 4.94
N PRO A 683 32.86 33.38 5.24
CA PRO A 683 34.26 33.74 5.39
C PRO A 683 34.86 33.10 6.66
N ALA A 684 36.08 32.59 6.50
CA ALA A 684 36.83 31.87 7.52
C ALA A 684 37.02 32.70 8.81
N ILE A 685 36.52 32.16 9.93
CA ILE A 685 36.98 32.55 11.26
C ILE A 685 37.98 31.50 11.71
N ALA A 686 39.24 31.90 11.83
CA ALA A 686 40.33 31.06 12.29
C ALA A 686 40.25 30.85 13.81
N GLY A 687 40.24 29.59 14.24
CA GLY A 687 40.64 29.20 15.59
C GLY A 687 39.61 28.42 16.40
N ALA A 688 39.51 27.11 16.18
CA ALA A 688 39.21 26.12 17.21
C ALA A 688 39.68 24.71 16.76
N PRO A 689 40.20 23.85 17.64
CA PRO A 689 40.74 22.54 17.25
C PRO A 689 39.62 21.58 16.87
N ALA A 690 39.83 20.83 15.79
CA ALA A 690 38.97 19.71 15.42
C ALA A 690 39.03 18.62 16.50
N SER A 691 37.93 18.43 17.22
CA SER A 691 37.72 17.29 18.11
C SER A 691 36.81 16.26 17.45
N GLY A 692 37.27 15.01 17.39
CA GLY A 692 36.43 13.83 17.19
C GLY A 692 36.26 13.36 15.75
N GLY A 693 37.34 12.90 15.13
CA GLY A 693 37.24 12.10 13.90
C GLY A 693 36.54 10.77 14.19
N SER A 694 35.45 10.50 13.48
CA SER A 694 34.89 9.16 13.34
C SER A 694 35.94 8.27 12.68
N GLU A 695 36.55 7.36 13.43
CA GLU A 695 37.43 6.34 12.86
C GLU A 695 36.59 5.44 11.94
N LEU A 696 36.86 5.58 10.65
CA LEU A 696 36.23 4.84 9.57
C LEU A 696 36.71 3.38 9.63
N TRP A 697 35.79 2.44 9.86
CA TRP A 697 36.05 1.00 9.84
C TRP A 697 36.62 0.57 8.47
N THR A 698 37.69 -0.24 8.46
CA THR A 698 38.21 -0.91 7.25
C THR A 698 38.17 -2.43 7.42
N PRO A 699 37.90 -3.20 6.35
CA PRO A 699 37.61 -4.64 6.45
C PRO A 699 38.79 -5.55 6.85
N ASP A 700 40.01 -5.03 6.97
CA ASP A 700 41.24 -5.83 7.11
C ASP A 700 41.78 -5.97 8.55
N SER A 701 41.11 -5.46 9.58
CA SER A 701 41.64 -5.49 10.96
C SER A 701 41.53 -6.85 11.68
N GLY A 702 41.23 -7.94 10.96
CA GLY A 702 40.91 -9.26 11.52
C GLY A 702 41.88 -10.41 11.21
N SER A 703 43.05 -10.16 10.62
CA SER A 703 44.01 -11.25 10.30
C SER A 703 45.26 -11.21 11.20
N PRO A 704 45.72 -12.34 11.78
CA PRO A 704 46.96 -12.37 12.54
C PRO A 704 48.15 -12.12 11.61
N SER A 705 49.00 -11.18 12.02
CA SER A 705 50.25 -10.82 11.35
C SER A 705 51.09 -12.05 10.97
N ALA A 706 51.27 -12.27 9.66
CA ALA A 706 52.23 -13.23 9.14
C ALA A 706 53.66 -12.65 9.22
N PRO A 707 54.69 -13.47 9.54
CA PRO A 707 56.03 -12.97 9.79
C PRO A 707 56.75 -12.59 8.50
N ALA A 708 57.55 -11.53 8.60
CA ALA A 708 58.36 -10.94 7.54
C ALA A 708 59.21 -11.97 6.76
N LYS A 709 59.22 -11.81 5.44
CA LYS A 709 60.25 -12.37 4.55
C LYS A 709 60.86 -11.27 3.66
N PRO A 710 62.13 -11.43 3.25
CA PRO A 710 63.03 -10.33 2.96
C PRO A 710 62.98 -9.85 1.51
N ALA A 711 63.58 -8.68 1.30
CA ALA A 711 63.77 -8.01 0.03
C ALA A 711 64.33 -8.93 -1.08
N GLY A 712 63.72 -8.86 -2.26
CA GLY A 712 64.19 -9.47 -3.49
C GLY A 712 63.65 -8.70 -4.70
N GLU A 713 64.57 -8.15 -5.49
CA GLU A 713 64.34 -7.53 -6.80
C GLU A 713 63.77 -8.53 -7.82
N GLY A 714 63.09 -8.00 -8.86
CA GLY A 714 62.93 -8.72 -10.14
C GLY A 714 61.51 -8.69 -10.69
N GLY A 715 61.32 -7.96 -11.79
CA GLY A 715 60.03 -7.78 -12.45
C GLY A 715 59.47 -9.01 -13.19
N GLY A 716 58.29 -8.83 -13.75
CA GLY A 716 57.67 -9.78 -14.67
C GLY A 716 56.24 -9.41 -15.04
N LYS A 717 56.09 -8.73 -16.17
CA LYS A 717 54.82 -8.58 -16.90
C LYS A 717 54.22 -9.97 -17.19
N LEU A 718 52.91 -10.14 -17.02
CA LEU A 718 52.14 -11.07 -17.85
C LEU A 718 50.77 -10.48 -18.16
N TRP A 719 50.34 -10.80 -19.38
CA TRP A 719 49.45 -10.09 -20.27
C TRP A 719 48.02 -10.64 -20.21
N VAL A 720 47.02 -9.78 -20.39
CA VAL A 720 45.60 -10.14 -20.55
C VAL A 720 45.25 -10.12 -22.04
N PRO A 721 44.73 -11.22 -22.62
CA PRO A 721 44.12 -11.21 -23.95
C PRO A 721 42.62 -10.89 -23.92
N GLY A 722 42.22 -9.88 -24.69
CA GLY A 722 41.07 -9.98 -25.62
C GLY A 722 39.71 -9.43 -25.17
N MET A 723 39.51 -8.12 -25.37
CA MET A 723 38.22 -7.56 -25.80
C MET A 723 38.52 -6.71 -27.05
N ASP A 724 38.03 -7.18 -28.19
CA ASP A 724 37.37 -6.34 -29.18
C ASP A 724 35.86 -6.55 -29.01
#